data_AF-A0A410JXE0-F1
#
_entry.id   AF-A0A410JXE0-F1
#
_cell.length_a   1.000
_cell.length_b   1.000
_cell.length_c   1.000
_cell.angle_alpha   90.00
_cell.angle_beta   90.00
_cell.angle_gamma   90.00
#
_symmetry.space_group_name_H-M   'P 1'
#
loop_
_entity.id
_entity.type
_entity.pdbx_description
1 polymer ?
#
loop_
_entity_poly.entity_id
_entity_poly.type
_entity_poly.pdbx_seq_one_letter_code
_entity_poly.pdbx_strand_id
1 'polypeptide(L)'
;MSVQDTVTYKDVVIPKELMGLISYMAGVEEYREELRTLGGQWDLLSILGKISGTGTDMTGTREGFRHLTCELLSQLGLELLDKTVQEIGSKAQVAVDILIRNLFERTADIGFLATDDDIREYIIRTEELRKLPTGDEEQINRTRIKEEMTARIQERFAEYVSKYSVYFNIVLLDTDGQVIVQLDKNNKITKSADPLIKEALTTKDEFVEVFRHSDILPAHEKSLIYAYRVTDGANLRYLGVLCLCFKFQDEMKEIFRKLKTGDEWSVISILDSEGKVIASSDHYQLPIGAPVEMVSEDSYGIIKFAGRKYIAKTCPTKGYQGFFGLGWYGHVMMPIENAFSSANGKRESIDRRIMEAVMSDPRLFSEELRSIPVQADKIQGELERTVWNGNVKGNDPRSKILLWSVSDAGARTKSVFEKSIGNLHETVVDSILGNVWFWAALAVDIMDRNLYERANDCRWWALTSAFRRILSAAPSPSTEDRARIATILSYINGLYTVYSNLFVYDGTGKIIAVSNQADEYLVGTVLTKEWARQTLALKESQKYIVSPFAVSELYSNRHTYIYGAAVLAPENGRKTVGGIGIVFDSEPQFRGMLNDSLPRDEKGRIPDGCFGVFADRQRMIISSTDTELKPGGIINLEKDLFSMPAGEGTSKIVEYNGYYYAVGAHTSSGYREYKTKDGYMNDVVGLVFMPLAKISETSAVKVRRRDMNIQVSSDKTGTDCLEAATFFIGTKWLGIDVKHVVEAIDPDGLTHVPGNRRFVKGRIIYQDVPLLVVDIRSLLELPEKEMDSETQIIILTTGKDRFGLVVDALGEIPEVPNSRVDRSEHILENSKYTECIVKPDPKSGHKEMLLVLKPDGIIAALRDML
;
A
#
# COMPACT_ATOMS: atom_id res chain seq x y z
N MET A 1 15.08 -10.16 22.56
CA MET A 1 15.62 -10.99 21.45
C MET A 1 16.41 -12.17 22.01
N SER A 2 16.32 -13.36 21.41
CA SER A 2 17.12 -14.53 21.81
C SER A 2 18.60 -14.33 21.38
N VAL A 3 19.56 -14.80 22.18
CA VAL A 3 21.01 -14.66 21.88
C VAL A 3 21.43 -15.47 20.64
N GLN A 4 20.56 -16.35 20.12
CA GLN A 4 20.86 -17.20 18.96
C GLN A 4 20.62 -16.51 17.61
N ASP A 5 20.01 -15.31 17.56
CA ASP A 5 19.55 -14.67 16.31
C ASP A 5 20.29 -13.38 15.90
N THR A 6 21.36 -13.03 16.61
CA THR A 6 22.13 -11.80 16.36
C THR A 6 23.56 -12.08 15.90
N VAL A 7 24.14 -11.13 15.15
CA VAL A 7 25.52 -11.14 14.65
C VAL A 7 26.14 -9.75 14.84
N THR A 8 27.42 -9.72 15.16
CA THR A 8 28.19 -8.48 15.21
C THR A 8 28.58 -8.05 13.79
N TYR A 9 28.07 -6.90 13.37
CA TYR A 9 28.46 -6.24 12.13
C TYR A 9 29.28 -4.99 12.46
N LYS A 10 30.57 -5.01 12.12
CA LYS A 10 31.55 -3.98 12.52
C LYS A 10 31.53 -3.79 14.05
N ASP A 11 30.92 -2.72 14.53
CA ASP A 11 30.87 -2.26 15.91
C ASP A 11 29.47 -2.37 16.56
N VAL A 12 28.47 -2.91 15.85
CA VAL A 12 27.08 -3.03 16.33
C VAL A 12 26.57 -4.47 16.26
N VAL A 13 25.66 -4.81 17.16
CA VAL A 13 24.96 -6.12 17.17
C VAL A 13 23.64 -5.96 16.44
N ILE A 14 23.45 -6.76 15.38
CA ILE A 14 22.27 -6.71 14.52
C ILE A 14 21.65 -8.10 14.33
N PRO A 15 20.37 -8.19 13.93
CA PRO A 15 19.76 -9.44 13.47
C PRO A 15 20.56 -10.13 12.36
N LYS A 16 20.58 -11.46 12.36
CA LYS A 16 21.22 -12.28 11.31
C LYS A 16 20.68 -12.00 9.91
N GLU A 17 19.40 -11.69 9.79
CA GLU A 17 18.71 -11.42 8.52
C GLU A 17 19.31 -10.23 7.75
N LEU A 18 19.85 -9.25 8.48
CA LEU A 18 20.48 -8.06 7.92
C LEU A 18 21.94 -8.28 7.49
N MET A 19 22.52 -9.44 7.83
CA MET A 19 23.92 -9.73 7.55
C MET A 19 24.18 -9.76 6.03
N GLY A 20 25.07 -8.88 5.58
CA GLY A 20 25.40 -8.74 4.15
C GLY A 20 24.41 -7.91 3.33
N LEU A 21 23.29 -7.47 3.92
CA LEU A 21 22.34 -6.52 3.32
C LEU A 21 22.55 -5.10 3.86
N ILE A 22 22.85 -4.97 5.15
CA ILE A 22 23.00 -3.67 5.82
C ILE A 22 24.05 -2.76 5.17
N SER A 23 25.09 -3.33 4.54
CA SER A 23 26.11 -2.56 3.81
C SER A 23 25.57 -1.82 2.58
N TYR A 24 24.40 -2.20 2.08
CA TYR A 24 23.72 -1.58 0.95
C TYR A 24 22.62 -0.59 1.39
N MET A 25 22.36 -0.48 2.69
CA MET A 25 21.40 0.45 3.27
C MET A 25 22.09 1.77 3.63
N ALA A 26 22.32 2.64 2.62
CA ALA A 26 23.11 3.86 2.78
C ALA A 26 22.67 4.76 3.95
N GLY A 27 21.36 4.92 4.17
CA GLY A 27 20.85 5.71 5.30
C GLY A 27 21.17 5.11 6.67
N VAL A 28 21.14 3.77 6.80
CA VAL A 28 21.49 3.07 8.04
C VAL A 28 23.00 3.18 8.30
N GLU A 29 23.82 3.08 7.24
CA GLU A 29 25.26 3.27 7.32
C GLU A 29 25.65 4.69 7.75
N GLU A 30 24.95 5.71 7.25
CA GLU A 30 25.16 7.12 7.63
C GLU A 30 24.90 7.33 9.13
N TYR A 31 23.76 6.83 9.63
CA TYR A 31 23.45 6.91 11.06
C TYR A 31 24.42 6.13 11.93
N ARG A 32 24.85 4.94 11.49
CA ARG A 32 25.86 4.19 12.25
C ARG A 32 27.15 4.99 12.37
N GLU A 33 27.61 5.61 11.28
CA GLU A 33 28.87 6.36 11.29
C GLU A 33 28.80 7.61 12.19
N GLU A 34 27.66 8.31 12.17
CA GLU A 34 27.39 9.44 13.06
C GLU A 34 27.39 9.01 14.54
N LEU A 35 26.64 7.95 14.86
CA LEU A 35 26.56 7.41 16.23
C LEU A 35 27.89 6.81 16.71
N ARG A 36 28.67 6.19 15.82
CA ARG A 36 30.03 5.69 16.11
C ARG A 36 30.98 6.83 16.48
N THR A 37 30.91 7.93 15.74
CA THR A 37 31.72 9.12 16.00
C THR A 37 31.40 9.70 17.38
N LEU A 38 30.12 9.77 17.74
CA LEU A 38 29.66 10.18 19.06
C LEU A 38 30.11 9.18 20.15
N GLY A 39 30.00 7.89 19.91
CA GLY A 39 30.51 6.84 20.80
C GLY A 39 32.01 6.96 21.09
N GLY A 40 32.81 7.30 20.07
CA GLY A 40 34.24 7.58 20.25
C GLY A 40 34.53 8.81 21.11
N GLN A 41 33.69 9.86 21.02
CA GLN A 41 33.79 11.02 21.92
C GLN A 41 33.51 10.63 23.37
N TRP A 42 32.53 9.75 23.60
CA TRP A 42 32.23 9.20 24.92
C TRP A 42 33.38 8.43 25.53
N ASP A 43 34.10 7.61 24.76
CA ASP A 43 35.26 6.87 25.25
C ASP A 43 36.38 7.83 25.71
N LEU A 44 36.60 8.91 24.95
CA LEU A 44 37.62 9.91 25.28
C LEU A 44 37.25 10.73 26.52
N LEU A 45 35.99 11.13 26.63
CA LEU A 45 35.44 11.84 27.80
C LEU A 45 35.47 10.97 29.06
N SER A 46 35.16 9.68 28.96
CA SER A 46 35.21 8.73 30.08
C SER A 46 36.63 8.55 30.62
N ILE A 47 37.63 8.45 29.73
CA ILE A 47 39.04 8.38 30.12
C ILE A 47 39.47 9.68 30.83
N LEU A 48 39.13 10.84 30.26
CA LEU A 48 39.44 12.13 30.86
C LEU A 48 38.76 12.31 32.23
N GLY A 49 37.51 11.87 32.38
CA GLY A 49 36.77 11.88 33.64
C GLY A 49 37.49 11.08 34.72
N LYS A 50 37.91 9.85 34.41
CA LYS A 50 38.71 9.00 35.33
C LYS A 50 40.04 9.63 35.72
N ILE A 51 40.73 10.29 34.78
CA ILE A 51 42.01 10.97 35.05
C ILE A 51 41.80 12.23 35.91
N SER A 52 40.72 12.96 35.69
CA SER A 52 40.41 14.21 36.41
C SER A 52 39.90 14.00 37.85
N GLY A 53 39.60 12.75 38.24
CA GLY A 53 39.14 12.43 39.58
C GLY A 53 37.73 12.92 39.91
N THR A 54 36.94 13.31 38.89
CA THR A 54 35.56 13.83 39.05
C THR A 54 34.57 12.78 39.55
N GLY A 55 34.95 11.50 39.59
CA GLY A 55 34.18 10.44 40.27
C GLY A 55 32.81 10.12 39.65
N THR A 56 32.45 10.73 38.51
CA THR A 56 31.22 10.43 37.79
C THR A 56 31.38 9.11 37.04
N ASP A 57 30.71 8.05 37.48
CA ASP A 57 30.64 6.79 36.74
C ASP A 57 29.68 6.96 35.56
N MET A 58 30.25 7.03 34.36
CA MET A 58 29.52 7.26 33.11
C MET A 58 29.35 5.96 32.31
N THR A 59 29.72 4.82 32.90
CA THR A 59 29.74 3.53 32.23
C THR A 59 28.32 3.10 31.87
N GLY A 60 27.35 3.30 32.77
CA GLY A 60 25.93 2.98 32.55
C GLY A 60 25.30 3.78 31.41
N THR A 61 25.44 5.11 31.41
CA THR A 61 24.92 5.98 30.33
C THR A 61 25.49 5.59 28.96
N ARG A 62 26.80 5.32 28.91
CA ARG A 62 27.49 4.89 27.68
C ARG A 62 26.96 3.55 27.17
N GLU A 63 26.79 2.57 28.06
CA GLU A 63 26.23 1.27 27.70
C GLU A 63 24.77 1.37 27.24
N GLY A 64 23.98 2.24 27.88
CA GLY A 64 22.60 2.55 27.48
C GLY A 64 22.51 3.12 26.07
N PHE A 65 23.30 4.16 25.74
CA PHE A 65 23.32 4.69 24.38
C PHE A 65 23.83 3.67 23.35
N ARG A 66 24.83 2.84 23.70
CA ARG A 66 25.31 1.78 22.80
C ARG A 66 24.22 0.74 22.52
N HIS A 67 23.44 0.36 23.54
CA HIS A 67 22.31 -0.55 23.38
C HIS A 67 21.24 0.04 22.46
N LEU A 68 20.83 1.29 22.72
CA LEU A 68 19.88 2.03 21.88
C LEU A 68 20.34 2.16 20.43
N THR A 69 21.64 2.40 20.20
CA THR A 69 22.20 2.43 18.84
C THR A 69 22.02 1.09 18.13
N CYS A 70 22.29 -0.02 18.81
CA CYS A 70 22.10 -1.36 18.22
C CYS A 70 20.62 -1.62 17.91
N GLU A 71 19.71 -1.29 18.83
CA GLU A 71 18.27 -1.46 18.63
C GLU A 71 17.75 -0.60 17.48
N LEU A 72 18.07 0.70 17.46
CA LEU A 72 17.63 1.62 16.42
C LEU A 72 18.08 1.15 15.03
N LEU A 73 19.37 0.82 14.87
CA LEU A 73 19.89 0.39 13.56
C LEU A 73 19.31 -0.96 13.13
N SER A 74 19.04 -1.85 14.08
CA SER A 74 18.38 -3.12 13.80
C SER A 74 16.96 -2.92 13.30
N GLN A 75 16.17 -2.08 13.97
CA GLN A 75 14.79 -1.80 13.56
C GLN A 75 14.75 -1.05 12.22
N LEU A 76 15.60 -0.05 12.02
CA LEU A 76 15.75 0.65 10.72
C LEU A 76 16.06 -0.33 9.58
N GLY A 77 16.98 -1.25 9.80
CA GLY A 77 17.37 -2.22 8.79
C GLY A 77 16.25 -3.21 8.47
N LEU A 78 15.56 -3.73 9.50
CA LEU A 78 14.45 -4.66 9.31
C LEU A 78 13.28 -4.00 8.57
N GLU A 79 12.91 -2.77 8.93
CA GLU A 79 11.82 -2.04 8.27
C GLU A 79 12.12 -1.73 6.79
N LEU A 80 13.38 -1.36 6.47
CA LEU A 80 13.80 -1.19 5.07
C LEU A 80 13.76 -2.51 4.30
N LEU A 81 14.14 -3.62 4.94
CA LEU A 81 14.07 -4.95 4.35
C LEU A 81 12.61 -5.36 4.09
N ASP A 82 11.75 -5.26 5.08
CA ASP A 82 10.34 -5.61 4.99
C ASP A 82 9.63 -4.81 3.91
N LYS A 83 9.92 -3.50 3.84
CA LYS A 83 9.43 -2.64 2.75
C LYS A 83 9.82 -3.18 1.37
N THR A 84 11.09 -3.46 1.14
CA THR A 84 11.56 -3.97 -0.16
C THR A 84 10.97 -5.34 -0.47
N VAL A 85 10.88 -6.23 0.52
CA VAL A 85 10.30 -7.58 0.37
C VAL A 85 8.81 -7.53 0.03
N GLN A 86 8.06 -6.66 0.70
CA GLN A 86 6.64 -6.44 0.41
C GLN A 86 6.45 -5.88 -1.00
N GLU A 87 7.31 -4.95 -1.44
CA GLU A 87 7.23 -4.37 -2.79
C GLU A 87 7.43 -5.44 -3.87
N ILE A 88 8.52 -6.23 -3.79
CA ILE A 88 8.79 -7.28 -4.78
C ILE A 88 7.75 -8.40 -4.72
N GLY A 89 7.30 -8.78 -3.53
CA GLY A 89 6.28 -9.82 -3.33
C GLY A 89 4.92 -9.41 -3.90
N SER A 90 4.52 -8.16 -3.69
CA SER A 90 3.28 -7.60 -4.24
C SER A 90 3.33 -7.54 -5.76
N LYS A 91 4.44 -7.04 -6.35
CA LYS A 91 4.64 -7.01 -7.81
C LYS A 91 4.61 -8.43 -8.41
N ALA A 92 5.26 -9.41 -7.76
CA ALA A 92 5.26 -10.80 -8.20
C ALA A 92 3.86 -11.43 -8.17
N GLN A 93 3.13 -11.28 -7.05
CA GLN A 93 1.79 -11.82 -6.90
C GLN A 93 0.82 -11.21 -7.91
N VAL A 94 0.85 -9.89 -8.07
CA VAL A 94 -0.04 -9.20 -9.01
C VAL A 94 0.26 -9.57 -10.46
N ALA A 95 1.54 -9.71 -10.83
CA ALA A 95 1.90 -10.12 -12.19
C ALA A 95 1.30 -11.48 -12.58
N VAL A 96 1.37 -12.47 -11.68
CA VAL A 96 0.82 -13.80 -11.95
C VAL A 96 -0.71 -13.83 -11.84
N ASP A 97 -1.30 -13.16 -10.87
CA ASP A 97 -2.75 -13.17 -10.69
C ASP A 97 -3.48 -12.44 -11.82
N ILE A 98 -2.93 -11.33 -12.33
CA ILE A 98 -3.46 -10.65 -13.53
C ILE A 98 -3.41 -11.60 -14.73
N LEU A 99 -2.28 -12.29 -14.92
CA LEU A 99 -2.13 -13.23 -16.02
C LEU A 99 -3.16 -14.36 -15.93
N ILE A 100 -3.27 -15.03 -14.78
CA ILE A 100 -4.21 -16.14 -14.59
C ILE A 100 -5.66 -15.71 -14.79
N ARG A 101 -6.04 -14.51 -14.35
CA ARG A 101 -7.37 -13.96 -14.63
C ARG A 101 -7.59 -13.74 -16.13
N ASN A 102 -6.61 -13.15 -16.82
CA ASN A 102 -6.70 -12.94 -18.26
C ASN A 102 -6.85 -14.25 -19.03
N LEU A 103 -6.20 -15.31 -18.57
CA LEU A 103 -6.28 -16.65 -19.15
C LEU A 103 -7.62 -17.33 -18.87
N PHE A 104 -8.17 -17.16 -17.66
CA PHE A 104 -9.48 -17.70 -17.29
C PHE A 104 -10.59 -17.23 -18.24
N GLU A 105 -10.65 -15.94 -18.58
CA GLU A 105 -11.67 -15.41 -19.49
C GLU A 105 -11.61 -16.08 -20.89
N ARG A 106 -10.44 -16.60 -21.30
CA ARG A 106 -10.28 -17.29 -22.60
C ARG A 106 -10.84 -18.71 -22.59
N THR A 107 -11.05 -19.30 -21.41
CA THR A 107 -11.67 -20.62 -21.28
C THR A 107 -13.14 -20.58 -21.71
N ALA A 108 -13.85 -19.51 -21.34
CA ALA A 108 -15.21 -19.27 -21.78
C ALA A 108 -15.29 -18.94 -23.29
N ASP A 109 -14.32 -18.17 -23.79
CA ASP A 109 -14.22 -17.84 -25.22
C ASP A 109 -14.17 -19.07 -26.12
N ILE A 110 -13.26 -20.02 -25.84
CA ILE A 110 -13.12 -21.24 -26.65
C ILE A 110 -14.37 -22.11 -26.56
N GLY A 111 -14.97 -22.24 -25.36
CA GLY A 111 -16.21 -22.98 -25.16
C GLY A 111 -17.36 -22.42 -26.01
N PHE A 112 -17.52 -21.10 -26.03
CA PHE A 112 -18.54 -20.45 -26.86
C PHE A 112 -18.28 -20.65 -28.35
N LEU A 113 -17.07 -20.31 -28.82
CA LEU A 113 -16.74 -20.35 -30.25
C LEU A 113 -16.82 -21.79 -30.80
N ALA A 114 -16.50 -22.81 -30.01
CA ALA A 114 -16.64 -24.22 -30.40
C ALA A 114 -18.11 -24.67 -30.54
N THR A 115 -19.07 -23.92 -30.00
CA THR A 115 -20.51 -24.19 -30.12
C THR A 115 -21.23 -23.33 -31.15
N ASP A 116 -20.49 -22.49 -31.88
CA ASP A 116 -21.05 -21.58 -32.89
C ASP A 116 -21.68 -22.35 -34.06
N ASP A 117 -22.96 -22.07 -34.33
CA ASP A 117 -23.74 -22.74 -35.37
C ASP A 117 -23.20 -22.49 -36.79
N ASP A 118 -22.64 -21.30 -37.06
CA ASP A 118 -22.07 -20.99 -38.38
C ASP A 118 -20.79 -21.81 -38.61
N ILE A 119 -19.98 -22.03 -37.57
CA ILE A 119 -18.78 -22.90 -37.64
C ILE A 119 -19.18 -24.36 -37.84
N ARG A 120 -20.18 -24.85 -37.10
CA ARG A 120 -20.71 -26.22 -37.28
C ARG A 120 -21.26 -26.44 -38.69
N GLU A 121 -22.12 -25.54 -39.17
CA GLU A 121 -22.71 -25.61 -40.51
C GLU A 121 -21.62 -25.59 -41.58
N TYR A 122 -20.58 -24.79 -41.40
CA TYR A 122 -19.44 -24.75 -42.31
C TYR A 122 -18.69 -26.08 -42.39
N ILE A 123 -18.39 -26.74 -41.26
CA ILE A 123 -17.68 -28.03 -41.26
C ILE A 123 -18.55 -29.11 -41.94
N ILE A 124 -19.83 -29.20 -41.56
CA ILE A 124 -20.77 -30.19 -42.10
C ILE A 124 -20.90 -30.04 -43.62
N ARG A 125 -21.16 -28.82 -44.11
CA ARG A 125 -21.24 -28.55 -45.55
C ARG A 125 -19.93 -28.78 -46.28
N THR A 126 -18.78 -28.53 -45.64
CA THR A 126 -17.47 -28.82 -46.22
C THR A 126 -17.26 -30.33 -46.37
N GLU A 127 -17.70 -31.15 -45.40
CA GLU A 127 -17.71 -32.61 -45.54
C GLU A 127 -18.66 -33.09 -46.65
N GLU A 128 -19.87 -32.53 -46.74
CA GLU A 128 -20.83 -32.84 -47.80
C GLU A 128 -20.28 -32.51 -49.18
N LEU A 129 -19.69 -31.32 -49.32
CA LEU A 129 -19.00 -30.88 -50.53
C LEU A 129 -17.79 -31.75 -50.87
N ARG A 130 -17.15 -32.45 -49.92
CA ARG A 130 -16.09 -33.44 -50.20
C ARG A 130 -16.65 -34.76 -50.74
N LYS A 131 -17.87 -35.16 -50.36
CA LYS A 131 -18.50 -36.46 -50.70
C LYS A 131 -19.22 -36.51 -52.06
N LEU A 132 -19.45 -35.37 -52.72
CA LEU A 132 -20.05 -35.30 -54.06
C LEU A 132 -19.13 -35.91 -55.15
N PRO A 133 -19.70 -36.58 -56.18
CA PRO A 133 -18.93 -37.14 -57.31
C PRO A 133 -18.15 -36.06 -58.08
N THR A 134 -17.05 -36.46 -58.73
CA THR A 134 -16.09 -35.55 -59.37
C THR A 134 -16.32 -35.47 -60.88
N GLY A 135 -16.93 -34.38 -61.35
CA GLY A 135 -16.90 -33.93 -62.75
C GLY A 135 -16.29 -32.52 -62.86
N ASP A 136 -15.69 -32.17 -64.01
CA ASP A 136 -14.89 -30.94 -64.18
C ASP A 136 -15.69 -29.63 -63.92
N GLU A 137 -16.95 -29.54 -64.36
CA GLU A 137 -17.81 -28.36 -64.09
C GLU A 137 -18.27 -28.28 -62.63
N GLU A 138 -18.57 -29.42 -62.01
CA GLU A 138 -18.95 -29.50 -60.59
C GLU A 138 -17.76 -29.15 -59.68
N GLN A 139 -16.54 -29.46 -60.11
CA GLN A 139 -15.32 -29.18 -59.34
C GLN A 139 -14.98 -27.68 -59.30
N ILE A 140 -15.21 -26.95 -60.40
CA ILE A 140 -15.07 -25.48 -60.45
C ILE A 140 -16.14 -24.83 -59.55
N ASN A 141 -17.38 -25.31 -59.59
CA ASN A 141 -18.47 -24.79 -58.76
C ASN A 141 -18.24 -25.09 -57.26
N ARG A 142 -17.77 -26.31 -56.92
CA ARG A 142 -17.37 -26.69 -55.54
C ARG A 142 -16.26 -25.78 -55.00
N THR A 143 -15.26 -25.47 -55.81
CA THR A 143 -14.14 -24.60 -55.41
C THR A 143 -14.64 -23.20 -55.10
N ARG A 144 -15.47 -22.62 -55.98
CA ARG A 144 -16.06 -21.29 -55.78
C ARG A 144 -16.96 -21.21 -54.54
N ILE A 145 -17.86 -22.18 -54.35
CA ILE A 145 -18.74 -22.24 -53.18
C ILE A 145 -17.92 -22.36 -51.89
N LYS A 146 -16.88 -23.21 -51.90
CA LYS A 146 -15.96 -23.35 -50.77
C LYS A 146 -15.22 -22.05 -50.46
N GLU A 147 -14.73 -21.33 -51.48
CA GLU A 147 -14.08 -20.03 -51.32
C GLU A 147 -15.02 -18.99 -50.70
N GLU A 148 -16.26 -18.89 -51.20
CA GLU A 148 -17.27 -17.97 -50.67
C GLU A 148 -17.63 -18.29 -49.21
N MET A 149 -17.79 -19.57 -48.87
CA MET A 149 -18.05 -20.01 -47.49
C MET A 149 -16.85 -19.77 -46.56
N THR A 150 -15.63 -20.04 -47.03
CA THR A 150 -14.40 -19.81 -46.28
C THR A 150 -14.20 -18.32 -46.01
N ALA A 151 -14.49 -17.46 -46.99
CA ALA A 151 -14.42 -16.02 -46.83
C ALA A 151 -15.38 -15.51 -45.75
N ARG A 152 -16.60 -16.06 -45.66
CA ARG A 152 -17.57 -15.70 -44.60
C ARG A 152 -17.09 -16.08 -43.20
N ILE A 153 -16.53 -17.28 -43.02
CA ILE A 153 -15.98 -17.69 -41.72
C ILE A 153 -14.72 -16.90 -41.37
N GLN A 154 -13.86 -16.60 -42.34
CA GLN A 154 -12.71 -15.72 -42.13
C GLN A 154 -13.13 -14.31 -41.72
N GLU A 155 -14.18 -13.76 -42.33
CA GLU A 155 -14.76 -12.46 -41.94
C GLU A 155 -15.31 -12.52 -40.50
N ARG A 156 -16.01 -13.61 -40.13
CA ARG A 156 -16.50 -13.83 -38.75
C ARG A 156 -15.35 -13.91 -37.74
N PHE A 157 -14.27 -14.63 -38.06
CA PHE A 157 -13.06 -14.68 -37.23
C PHE A 157 -12.38 -13.31 -37.13
N ALA A 158 -12.28 -12.57 -38.23
CA ALA A 158 -11.76 -11.21 -38.21
C ALA A 158 -12.63 -10.28 -37.34
N GLU A 159 -13.95 -10.44 -37.40
CA GLU A 159 -14.87 -9.65 -36.58
C GLU A 159 -14.76 -9.98 -35.09
N TYR A 160 -14.48 -11.23 -34.74
CA TYR A 160 -14.20 -11.65 -33.37
C TYR A 160 -12.85 -11.09 -32.87
N VAL A 161 -11.77 -11.29 -33.62
CA VAL A 161 -10.42 -10.80 -33.27
C VAL A 161 -10.35 -9.27 -33.20
N SER A 162 -11.17 -8.57 -33.98
CA SER A 162 -11.28 -7.10 -33.88
C SER A 162 -11.95 -6.61 -32.59
N LYS A 163 -12.81 -7.44 -31.95
CA LYS A 163 -13.42 -7.17 -30.64
C LYS A 163 -12.52 -7.63 -29.49
N TYR A 164 -11.84 -8.77 -29.69
CA TYR A 164 -10.91 -9.37 -28.73
C TYR A 164 -9.50 -9.31 -29.29
N SER A 165 -8.84 -8.16 -29.13
CA SER A 165 -7.53 -7.88 -29.73
C SER A 165 -6.36 -8.74 -29.20
N VAL A 166 -6.65 -9.58 -28.20
CA VAL A 166 -5.75 -10.54 -27.55
C VAL A 166 -5.36 -11.73 -28.44
N TYR A 167 -6.17 -12.05 -29.45
CA TYR A 167 -5.89 -13.14 -30.39
C TYR A 167 -5.19 -12.59 -31.63
N PHE A 168 -4.34 -13.40 -32.26
CA PHE A 168 -3.76 -13.08 -33.57
C PHE A 168 -4.14 -14.08 -34.66
N ASN A 169 -4.49 -15.32 -34.27
CA ASN A 169 -4.93 -16.34 -35.20
C ASN A 169 -6.00 -17.23 -34.57
N ILE A 170 -6.90 -17.72 -35.41
CA ILE A 170 -7.91 -18.73 -35.09
C ILE A 170 -7.77 -19.80 -36.17
N VAL A 171 -7.60 -21.06 -35.75
CA VAL A 171 -7.36 -22.19 -36.64
C VAL A 171 -8.43 -23.24 -36.40
N LEU A 172 -9.14 -23.64 -37.46
CA LEU A 172 -10.12 -24.71 -37.42
C LEU A 172 -9.56 -25.94 -38.16
N LEU A 173 -9.49 -27.06 -37.45
CA LEU A 173 -8.93 -28.32 -37.90
C LEU A 173 -10.03 -29.39 -37.99
N ASP A 174 -9.90 -30.33 -38.93
CA ASP A 174 -10.72 -31.54 -38.93
C ASP A 174 -10.20 -32.58 -37.90
N THR A 175 -10.92 -33.70 -37.75
CA THR A 175 -10.55 -34.75 -36.79
C THR A 175 -9.20 -35.43 -37.07
N ASP A 176 -8.68 -35.28 -38.30
CA ASP A 176 -7.39 -35.82 -38.74
C ASP A 176 -6.26 -34.77 -38.71
N GLY A 177 -6.57 -33.56 -38.23
CA GLY A 177 -5.63 -32.44 -38.11
C GLY A 177 -5.39 -31.65 -39.39
N GLN A 178 -6.21 -31.81 -40.43
CA GLN A 178 -6.11 -30.95 -41.62
C GLN A 178 -6.74 -29.59 -41.34
N VAL A 179 -6.07 -28.53 -41.79
CA VAL A 179 -6.57 -27.16 -41.63
C VAL A 179 -7.74 -26.94 -42.58
N ILE A 180 -8.93 -26.71 -42.01
CA ILE A 180 -10.14 -26.39 -42.76
C ILE A 180 -10.13 -24.91 -43.13
N VAL A 181 -9.92 -24.05 -42.13
CA VAL A 181 -9.86 -22.58 -42.28
C VAL A 181 -9.00 -21.99 -41.18
N GLN A 182 -8.32 -20.89 -41.48
CA GLN A 182 -7.59 -20.08 -40.51
C GLN A 182 -7.72 -18.60 -40.83
N LEU A 183 -7.49 -17.76 -39.82
CA LEU A 183 -7.51 -16.31 -39.96
C LEU A 183 -6.21 -15.77 -40.57
N ASP A 184 -5.05 -16.19 -40.06
CA ASP A 184 -3.74 -15.73 -40.54
C ASP A 184 -3.39 -16.38 -41.87
N LYS A 185 -3.39 -15.56 -42.94
CA LYS A 185 -3.05 -15.99 -44.30
C LYS A 185 -1.55 -16.22 -44.50
N ASN A 186 -0.70 -15.71 -43.60
CA ASN A 186 0.75 -15.87 -43.69
C ASN A 186 1.23 -17.20 -43.08
N ASN A 187 0.40 -17.83 -42.25
CA ASN A 187 0.70 -19.13 -41.68
C ASN A 187 0.52 -20.24 -42.73
N LYS A 188 1.58 -20.95 -43.10
CA LYS A 188 1.59 -21.89 -44.25
C LYS A 188 1.15 -23.33 -43.90
N ILE A 189 0.55 -23.54 -42.74
CA ILE A 189 0.16 -24.87 -42.30
C ILE A 189 -1.04 -25.40 -43.09
N THR A 190 -0.94 -26.66 -43.50
CA THR A 190 -2.01 -27.41 -44.20
C THR A 190 -2.50 -28.62 -43.41
N LYS A 191 -1.63 -29.20 -42.57
CA LYS A 191 -1.94 -30.28 -41.64
C LYS A 191 -1.06 -30.15 -40.40
N SER A 192 -1.65 -30.40 -39.23
CA SER A 192 -0.96 -30.50 -37.94
C SER A 192 -1.00 -31.94 -37.43
N ALA A 193 0.08 -32.36 -36.79
CA ALA A 193 0.23 -33.60 -36.06
C ALA A 193 0.41 -33.36 -34.55
N ASP A 194 0.12 -32.15 -34.06
CA ASP A 194 0.27 -31.81 -32.64
C ASP A 194 -0.61 -32.74 -31.77
N PRO A 195 -0.07 -33.30 -30.68
CA PRO A 195 -0.85 -34.07 -29.71
C PRO A 195 -2.09 -33.32 -29.18
N LEU A 196 -2.07 -31.98 -29.19
CA LEU A 196 -3.17 -31.10 -28.80
C LEU A 196 -4.49 -31.46 -29.47
N ILE A 197 -4.46 -31.88 -30.74
CA ILE A 197 -5.68 -32.25 -31.48
C ILE A 197 -6.34 -33.47 -30.84
N LYS A 198 -5.55 -34.50 -30.53
CA LYS A 198 -6.04 -35.72 -29.90
C LYS A 198 -6.49 -35.46 -28.46
N GLU A 199 -5.75 -34.62 -27.73
CA GLU A 199 -6.10 -34.17 -26.38
C GLU A 199 -7.46 -33.45 -26.40
N ALA A 200 -7.65 -32.47 -27.29
CA ALA A 200 -8.90 -31.71 -27.41
C ALA A 200 -10.12 -32.59 -27.79
N LEU A 201 -9.93 -33.63 -28.61
CA LEU A 201 -10.99 -34.58 -28.96
C LEU A 201 -11.38 -35.49 -27.79
N THR A 202 -10.40 -35.91 -26.98
CA THR A 202 -10.59 -36.92 -25.93
C THR A 202 -10.76 -36.37 -24.52
N THR A 203 -10.53 -35.06 -24.32
CA THR A 203 -10.62 -34.43 -23.01
C THR A 203 -12.01 -34.60 -22.38
N LYS A 204 -12.02 -34.70 -21.05
CA LYS A 204 -13.24 -34.64 -20.22
C LYS A 204 -13.53 -33.23 -19.74
N ASP A 205 -12.53 -32.35 -19.81
CA ASP A 205 -12.62 -30.96 -19.40
C ASP A 205 -13.25 -30.11 -20.51
N GLU A 206 -13.57 -28.86 -20.19
CA GLU A 206 -14.24 -27.93 -21.12
C GLU A 206 -13.30 -27.32 -22.17
N PHE A 207 -11.98 -27.48 -22.00
CA PHE A 207 -10.95 -27.00 -22.93
C PHE A 207 -9.63 -27.74 -22.71
N VAL A 208 -8.68 -27.54 -23.62
CA VAL A 208 -7.27 -27.91 -23.46
C VAL A 208 -6.41 -26.68 -23.65
N GLU A 209 -5.53 -26.41 -22.69
CA GLU A 209 -4.59 -25.29 -22.69
C GLU A 209 -3.16 -25.80 -22.79
N VAL A 210 -2.37 -25.27 -23.73
CA VAL A 210 -0.96 -25.64 -23.88
C VAL A 210 -0.07 -24.41 -24.15
N PHE A 211 1.12 -24.41 -23.53
CA PHE A 211 2.18 -23.44 -23.79
C PHE A 211 3.48 -24.17 -24.20
N ARG A 212 3.62 -24.46 -25.49
CA ARG A 212 4.78 -25.18 -26.04
C ARG A 212 5.02 -24.81 -27.49
N HIS A 213 6.12 -25.29 -28.05
CA HIS A 213 6.28 -25.29 -29.51
C HIS A 213 5.18 -26.16 -30.12
N SER A 214 4.48 -25.63 -31.12
CA SER A 214 3.40 -26.33 -31.82
C SER A 214 3.55 -26.16 -33.31
N ASP A 215 3.36 -27.23 -34.07
CA ASP A 215 3.42 -27.19 -35.53
C ASP A 215 2.28 -26.35 -36.14
N ILE A 216 1.21 -26.10 -35.39
CA ILE A 216 0.10 -25.16 -35.71
C ILE A 216 0.64 -23.75 -35.98
N LEU A 217 1.72 -23.37 -35.28
CA LEU A 217 2.37 -22.06 -35.34
C LEU A 217 3.90 -22.22 -35.47
N PRO A 218 4.41 -22.65 -36.65
CA PRO A 218 5.81 -23.03 -36.81
C PRO A 218 6.77 -21.84 -36.70
N ALA A 219 6.28 -20.61 -36.92
CA ALA A 219 7.07 -19.39 -36.81
C ALA A 219 7.35 -18.97 -35.36
N HIS A 220 6.68 -19.58 -34.37
CA HIS A 220 6.78 -19.22 -32.97
C HIS A 220 7.49 -20.34 -32.17
N GLU A 221 8.47 -19.96 -31.35
CA GLU A 221 9.22 -20.91 -30.52
C GLU A 221 8.33 -21.56 -29.47
N LYS A 222 7.52 -20.77 -28.76
CA LYS A 222 6.44 -21.24 -27.88
C LYS A 222 5.17 -20.44 -28.14
N SER A 223 4.03 -21.13 -28.19
CA SER A 223 2.71 -20.53 -28.41
C SER A 223 1.75 -20.96 -27.32
N LEU A 224 0.94 -20.01 -26.83
CA LEU A 224 -0.19 -20.32 -25.95
C LEU A 224 -1.42 -20.56 -26.82
N ILE A 225 -1.93 -21.79 -26.79
CA ILE A 225 -3.05 -22.24 -27.61
C ILE A 225 -4.13 -22.83 -26.70
N TYR A 226 -5.36 -22.33 -26.86
CA TYR A 226 -6.57 -22.96 -26.32
C TYR A 226 -7.23 -23.76 -27.41
N ALA A 227 -7.54 -25.02 -27.14
CA ALA A 227 -8.21 -25.89 -28.10
C ALA A 227 -9.42 -26.58 -27.49
N TYR A 228 -10.49 -26.70 -28.28
CA TYR A 228 -11.64 -27.52 -27.92
C TYR A 228 -12.30 -28.15 -29.13
N ARG A 229 -12.97 -29.29 -28.90
CA ARG A 229 -13.68 -30.03 -29.95
C ARG A 229 -14.98 -29.33 -30.34
N VAL A 230 -15.24 -29.27 -31.64
CA VAL A 230 -16.52 -28.85 -32.20
C VAL A 230 -17.41 -30.07 -32.34
N THR A 231 -18.61 -30.03 -31.79
CA THR A 231 -19.57 -31.15 -31.81
C THR A 231 -20.81 -30.85 -32.63
N ASP A 232 -21.37 -31.89 -33.25
CA ASP A 232 -22.69 -31.89 -33.87
C ASP A 232 -23.75 -31.94 -32.74
N GLY A 233 -24.37 -30.80 -32.44
CA GLY A 233 -25.15 -30.56 -31.22
C GLY A 233 -26.26 -31.59 -30.90
N ALA A 234 -26.71 -32.39 -31.88
CA ALA A 234 -27.72 -33.43 -31.69
C ALA A 234 -27.15 -34.85 -31.44
N ASN A 235 -25.94 -35.15 -31.93
CA ASN A 235 -25.40 -36.52 -31.99
C ASN A 235 -24.08 -36.72 -31.23
N LEU A 236 -23.55 -35.67 -30.58
CA LEU A 236 -22.24 -35.68 -29.90
C LEU A 236 -21.08 -36.16 -30.80
N ARG A 237 -21.26 -36.17 -32.12
CA ARG A 237 -20.22 -36.52 -33.09
C ARG A 237 -19.21 -35.37 -33.14
N TYR A 238 -17.93 -35.71 -33.07
CA TYR A 238 -16.85 -34.74 -33.23
C TYR A 238 -16.71 -34.35 -34.70
N LEU A 239 -16.83 -33.05 -34.97
CA LEU A 239 -16.74 -32.45 -36.30
C LEU A 239 -15.32 -31.94 -36.59
N GLY A 240 -14.61 -31.49 -35.56
CA GLY A 240 -13.26 -30.95 -35.68
C GLY A 240 -12.73 -30.39 -34.37
N VAL A 241 -11.61 -29.70 -34.44
CA VAL A 241 -10.97 -29.01 -33.30
C VAL A 241 -10.77 -27.55 -33.67
N LEU A 242 -11.20 -26.65 -32.78
CA LEU A 242 -10.98 -25.22 -32.89
C LEU A 242 -9.82 -24.83 -31.98
N CYS A 243 -8.88 -24.04 -32.50
CA CYS A 243 -7.71 -23.53 -31.78
C CYS A 243 -7.69 -22.00 -31.79
N LEU A 244 -7.57 -21.38 -30.61
CA LEU A 244 -7.36 -19.94 -30.42
C LEU A 244 -5.90 -19.68 -30.05
N CYS A 245 -5.24 -18.82 -30.84
CA CYS A 245 -3.82 -18.50 -30.66
C CYS A 245 -3.66 -17.13 -29.99
N PHE A 246 -3.10 -17.14 -28.77
CA PHE A 246 -3.04 -15.97 -27.90
C PHE A 246 -1.74 -15.17 -28.05
N LYS A 247 -1.83 -13.83 -28.02
CA LYS A 247 -0.67 -12.91 -28.06
C LYS A 247 0.02 -12.80 -26.69
N PHE A 248 0.55 -13.93 -26.20
CA PHE A 248 1.14 -14.02 -24.86
C PHE A 248 2.20 -12.93 -24.58
N GLN A 249 3.13 -12.73 -25.50
CA GLN A 249 4.23 -11.77 -25.31
C GLN A 249 3.76 -10.31 -25.24
N ASP A 250 2.68 -9.96 -25.94
CA ASP A 250 2.15 -8.59 -25.93
C ASP A 250 1.42 -8.32 -24.61
N GLU A 251 0.63 -9.29 -24.13
CA GLU A 251 -0.03 -9.17 -22.82
C GLU A 251 1.00 -9.03 -21.70
N MET A 252 2.08 -9.84 -21.73
CA MET A 252 3.13 -9.75 -20.71
C MET A 252 3.82 -8.39 -20.71
N LYS A 253 4.10 -7.79 -21.88
CA LYS A 253 4.65 -6.43 -21.97
C LYS A 253 3.71 -5.40 -21.35
N GLU A 254 2.40 -5.51 -21.57
CA GLU A 254 1.42 -4.58 -21.00
C GLU A 254 1.34 -4.71 -19.48
N ILE A 255 1.31 -5.94 -18.95
CA ILE A 255 1.32 -6.22 -17.50
C ILE A 255 2.60 -5.64 -16.87
N PHE A 256 3.77 -5.96 -17.42
CA PHE A 256 5.05 -5.48 -16.87
C PHE A 256 5.22 -3.98 -16.94
N ARG A 257 4.74 -3.32 -18.02
CA ARG A 257 4.79 -1.86 -18.14
C ARG A 257 3.95 -1.17 -17.05
N LYS A 258 2.81 -1.74 -16.67
CA LYS A 258 1.95 -1.17 -15.62
C LYS A 258 2.54 -1.34 -14.22
N LEU A 259 3.26 -2.43 -13.99
CA LEU A 259 3.86 -2.75 -12.69
C LEU A 259 5.23 -2.08 -12.48
N LYS A 260 5.87 -1.61 -13.55
CA LYS A 260 7.11 -0.82 -13.47
C LYS A 260 6.79 0.66 -13.28
N THR A 261 7.31 1.26 -12.22
CA THR A 261 7.16 2.68 -11.93
C THR A 261 8.47 3.42 -12.30
N GLY A 262 8.50 4.09 -13.45
CA GLY A 262 9.66 4.89 -13.87
C GLY A 262 10.93 4.07 -14.15
N ASP A 263 12.09 4.59 -13.73
CA ASP A 263 13.42 3.99 -13.93
C ASP A 263 13.77 3.04 -12.77
N GLU A 264 12.93 2.02 -12.58
CA GLU A 264 13.08 1.02 -11.52
C GLU A 264 14.00 -0.12 -11.92
N TRP A 265 14.86 -0.53 -10.98
CA TRP A 265 15.83 -1.62 -11.16
C TRP A 265 15.23 -3.03 -11.02
N SER A 266 13.95 -3.14 -10.67
CA SER A 266 13.28 -4.43 -10.51
C SER A 266 13.03 -5.12 -11.85
N VAL A 267 13.35 -6.41 -11.91
CA VAL A 267 13.04 -7.29 -13.03
C VAL A 267 11.88 -8.19 -12.63
N ILE A 268 10.72 -7.94 -13.22
CA ILE A 268 9.51 -8.77 -13.10
C ILE A 268 9.56 -9.87 -14.17
N SER A 269 9.20 -11.08 -13.81
CA SER A 269 9.18 -12.25 -14.68
C SER A 269 8.08 -13.24 -14.30
N ILE A 270 7.73 -14.14 -15.22
CA ILE A 270 6.89 -15.31 -14.95
C ILE A 270 7.74 -16.55 -15.18
N LEU A 271 7.62 -17.52 -14.28
CA LEU A 271 8.32 -18.80 -14.32
C LEU A 271 7.34 -19.95 -14.54
N ASP A 272 7.81 -21.02 -15.18
CA ASP A 272 7.11 -22.31 -15.19
C ASP A 272 7.37 -23.12 -13.90
N SER A 273 6.75 -24.30 -13.80
CA SER A 273 6.90 -25.20 -12.64
C SER A 273 8.31 -25.74 -12.44
N GLU A 274 9.20 -25.62 -13.42
CA GLU A 274 10.61 -26.01 -13.33
C GLU A 274 11.52 -24.82 -12.96
N GLY A 275 10.96 -23.63 -12.77
CA GLY A 275 11.72 -22.40 -12.48
C GLY A 275 12.39 -21.79 -13.71
N LYS A 276 11.95 -22.12 -14.93
CA LYS A 276 12.45 -21.46 -16.15
C LYS A 276 11.63 -20.22 -16.49
N VAL A 277 12.32 -19.17 -16.92
CA VAL A 277 11.71 -17.90 -17.32
C VAL A 277 10.88 -18.09 -18.59
N ILE A 278 9.56 -17.85 -18.52
CA ILE A 278 8.67 -17.86 -19.69
C ILE A 278 8.43 -16.46 -20.27
N ALA A 279 8.48 -15.44 -19.41
CA ALA A 279 8.36 -14.04 -19.79
C ALA A 279 9.18 -13.17 -18.82
N SER A 280 9.80 -12.12 -19.33
CA SER A 280 10.61 -11.20 -18.53
C SER A 280 10.38 -9.75 -18.95
N SER A 281 10.40 -8.85 -17.98
CA SER A 281 10.31 -7.40 -18.20
C SER A 281 11.62 -6.77 -18.67
N ASP A 282 12.73 -7.50 -18.60
CA ASP A 282 14.05 -7.12 -19.13
C ASP A 282 14.78 -8.37 -19.62
N HIS A 283 14.77 -8.60 -20.93
CA HIS A 283 15.37 -9.77 -21.55
C HIS A 283 16.91 -9.77 -21.51
N TYR A 284 17.54 -8.60 -21.27
CA TYR A 284 19.00 -8.51 -21.20
C TYR A 284 19.50 -8.93 -19.83
N GLN A 285 18.78 -8.55 -18.77
CA GLN A 285 19.12 -8.97 -17.41
C GLN A 285 18.65 -10.39 -17.11
N LEU A 286 17.46 -10.76 -17.56
CA LEU A 286 16.88 -12.07 -17.33
C LEU A 286 16.28 -12.63 -18.63
N PRO A 287 17.06 -13.42 -19.40
CA PRO A 287 16.62 -13.93 -20.69
C PRO A 287 15.59 -15.04 -20.56
N ILE A 288 14.71 -15.14 -21.55
CA ILE A 288 13.69 -16.20 -21.65
C ILE A 288 14.39 -17.57 -21.73
N GLY A 289 13.86 -18.55 -20.99
CA GLY A 289 14.39 -19.92 -20.91
C GLY A 289 15.50 -20.11 -19.87
N ALA A 290 16.01 -19.03 -19.26
CA ALA A 290 16.99 -19.16 -18.19
C ALA A 290 16.39 -19.86 -16.96
N PRO A 291 17.11 -20.81 -16.33
CA PRO A 291 16.70 -21.36 -15.04
C PRO A 291 17.00 -20.35 -13.93
N VAL A 292 16.06 -20.19 -13.00
CA VAL A 292 16.17 -19.30 -11.84
C VAL A 292 15.77 -20.08 -10.58
N GLU A 293 16.44 -19.78 -9.47
CA GLU A 293 16.10 -20.34 -8.18
C GLU A 293 14.77 -19.75 -7.68
N MET A 294 13.79 -20.62 -7.40
CA MET A 294 12.47 -20.21 -6.92
C MET A 294 12.47 -20.03 -5.40
N VAL A 295 12.03 -18.86 -4.94
CA VAL A 295 11.91 -18.51 -3.52
C VAL A 295 10.44 -18.48 -3.13
N SER A 296 9.84 -19.65 -2.95
CA SER A 296 8.39 -19.80 -2.72
C SER A 296 8.02 -19.74 -1.23
N GLU A 297 8.74 -20.49 -0.40
CA GLU A 297 8.40 -20.72 1.02
C GLU A 297 8.89 -19.60 1.93
N ASP A 298 10.12 -19.10 1.71
CA ASP A 298 10.72 -18.04 2.51
C ASP A 298 10.11 -16.66 2.19
N SER A 299 10.16 -15.72 3.14
CA SER A 299 9.70 -14.33 2.93
C SER A 299 10.44 -13.66 1.76
N TYR A 300 11.74 -13.90 1.63
CA TYR A 300 12.59 -13.50 0.51
C TYR A 300 13.82 -14.41 0.42
N GLY A 301 14.55 -14.33 -0.70
CA GLY A 301 15.77 -15.09 -0.93
C GLY A 301 16.83 -14.24 -1.61
N ILE A 302 18.10 -14.46 -1.24
CA ILE A 302 19.24 -13.84 -1.91
C ILE A 302 19.77 -14.81 -2.98
N ILE A 303 19.42 -14.55 -4.24
CA ILE A 303 19.79 -15.41 -5.36
C ILE A 303 20.96 -14.81 -6.15
N LYS A 304 21.78 -15.67 -6.74
CA LYS A 304 22.88 -15.26 -7.63
C LYS A 304 22.52 -15.57 -9.07
N PHE A 305 22.45 -14.54 -9.91
CA PHE A 305 22.18 -14.69 -11.34
C PHE A 305 23.15 -13.84 -12.16
N ALA A 306 23.68 -14.40 -13.25
CA ALA A 306 24.61 -13.72 -14.16
C ALA A 306 25.80 -12.99 -13.46
N GLY A 307 26.27 -13.53 -12.34
CA GLY A 307 27.40 -12.96 -11.58
C GLY A 307 27.03 -11.83 -10.61
N ARG A 308 25.75 -11.46 -10.48
CA ARG A 308 25.22 -10.46 -9.52
C ARG A 308 24.33 -11.13 -8.47
N LYS A 309 24.13 -10.45 -7.33
CA LYS A 309 23.20 -10.88 -6.28
C LYS A 309 21.92 -10.08 -6.36
N TYR A 310 20.80 -10.76 -6.15
CA TYR A 310 19.48 -10.17 -6.16
C TYR A 310 18.73 -10.57 -4.90
N ILE A 311 17.92 -9.65 -4.38
CA ILE A 311 16.81 -10.01 -3.50
C ILE A 311 15.64 -10.44 -4.41
N ALA A 312 15.06 -11.59 -4.14
CA ALA A 312 14.02 -12.15 -4.98
C ALA A 312 12.90 -12.80 -4.18
N LYS A 313 11.70 -12.79 -4.77
CA LYS A 313 10.51 -13.46 -4.24
C LYS A 313 9.75 -14.12 -5.38
N THR A 314 9.34 -15.37 -5.15
CA THR A 314 8.47 -16.13 -6.04
C THR A 314 7.11 -16.31 -5.39
N CYS A 315 6.04 -15.97 -6.11
CA CYS A 315 4.67 -16.09 -5.65
C CYS A 315 3.90 -17.09 -6.55
N PRO A 316 3.28 -18.14 -5.98
CA PRO A 316 2.32 -18.95 -6.73
C PRO A 316 1.06 -18.14 -7.02
N THR A 317 0.33 -18.53 -8.06
CA THR A 317 -1.02 -17.97 -8.26
C THR A 317 -1.96 -18.40 -7.14
N LYS A 318 -2.84 -17.50 -6.72
CA LYS A 318 -3.96 -17.81 -5.82
C LYS A 318 -5.13 -18.51 -6.53
N GLY A 319 -5.05 -18.60 -7.86
CA GLY A 319 -6.14 -19.01 -8.73
C GLY A 319 -7.25 -17.96 -8.81
N TYR A 320 -8.13 -18.12 -9.79
CA TYR A 320 -9.29 -17.26 -9.99
C TYR A 320 -10.50 -18.13 -10.30
N GLN A 321 -11.55 -18.04 -9.47
CA GLN A 321 -12.76 -18.88 -9.57
C GLN A 321 -12.48 -20.40 -9.69
N GLY A 322 -11.40 -20.88 -9.05
CA GLY A 322 -10.98 -22.28 -9.10
C GLY A 322 -10.05 -22.64 -10.27
N PHE A 323 -9.73 -21.68 -11.16
CA PHE A 323 -8.77 -21.84 -12.24
C PHE A 323 -7.36 -21.42 -11.80
N PHE A 324 -6.37 -22.29 -12.02
CA PHE A 324 -4.96 -22.08 -11.63
C PHE A 324 -3.99 -22.05 -12.83
N GLY A 325 -4.50 -22.19 -14.06
CA GLY A 325 -3.70 -22.25 -15.29
C GLY A 325 -2.65 -23.37 -15.28
N LEU A 326 -1.53 -23.15 -15.97
CA LEU A 326 -0.46 -24.13 -16.19
C LEU A 326 0.55 -24.22 -15.03
N GLY A 327 0.19 -23.79 -13.82
CA GLY A 327 1.08 -23.81 -12.65
C GLY A 327 2.25 -22.84 -12.75
N TRP A 328 1.98 -21.63 -13.25
CA TRP A 328 2.98 -20.58 -13.39
C TRP A 328 3.16 -19.77 -12.10
N TYR A 329 4.34 -19.17 -11.97
CA TYR A 329 4.74 -18.39 -10.81
C TYR A 329 5.11 -16.97 -11.22
N GLY A 330 4.73 -15.99 -10.40
CA GLY A 330 5.26 -14.64 -10.51
C GLY A 330 6.60 -14.56 -9.80
N HIS A 331 7.60 -13.94 -10.41
CA HIS A 331 8.92 -13.81 -9.83
C HIS A 331 9.49 -12.41 -10.07
N VAL A 332 9.94 -11.77 -9.01
CA VAL A 332 10.58 -10.45 -9.07
C VAL A 332 11.97 -10.52 -8.46
N MET A 333 12.93 -9.94 -9.16
CA MET A 333 14.32 -9.80 -8.74
C MET A 333 14.70 -8.33 -8.65
N MET A 334 15.37 -7.92 -7.57
CA MET A 334 15.92 -6.58 -7.42
C MET A 334 17.41 -6.66 -7.08
N PRO A 335 18.30 -5.99 -7.83
CA PRO A 335 19.72 -5.95 -7.50
C PRO A 335 19.91 -5.41 -6.08
N ILE A 336 20.72 -6.10 -5.26
CA ILE A 336 20.89 -5.72 -3.85
C ILE A 336 21.48 -4.31 -3.72
N GLU A 337 22.29 -3.88 -4.69
CA GLU A 337 22.90 -2.55 -4.74
C GLU A 337 21.86 -1.42 -4.83
N ASN A 338 20.67 -1.72 -5.35
CA ASN A 338 19.58 -0.77 -5.55
C ASN A 338 18.35 -1.10 -4.70
N ALA A 339 18.37 -2.20 -3.94
CA ALA A 339 17.25 -2.71 -3.17
C ALA A 339 16.76 -1.75 -2.07
N PHE A 340 17.67 -0.93 -1.54
CA PHE A 340 17.41 -0.03 -0.41
C PHE A 340 17.65 1.44 -0.75
N SER A 341 17.89 1.76 -2.02
CA SER A 341 18.04 3.15 -2.44
C SER A 341 16.67 3.84 -2.42
N SER A 342 16.53 4.86 -1.58
CA SER A 342 15.31 5.65 -1.53
C SER A 342 15.13 6.43 -2.84
N ALA A 343 13.99 6.27 -3.50
CA ALA A 343 13.57 7.18 -4.55
C ALA A 343 13.37 8.57 -3.91
N ASN A 344 14.38 9.44 -4.02
CA ASN A 344 14.36 10.83 -3.57
C ASN A 344 13.36 11.66 -4.41
N GLY A 345 12.07 11.44 -4.18
CA GLY A 345 11.05 12.41 -4.56
C GLY A 345 11.07 13.55 -3.54
N LYS A 346 11.01 14.81 -4.00
CA LYS A 346 10.65 15.93 -3.12
C LYS A 346 9.27 15.64 -2.52
N ARG A 347 9.22 15.36 -1.22
CA ARG A 347 7.98 15.00 -0.52
C ARG A 347 7.48 16.13 0.35
N GLU A 348 6.17 16.23 0.47
CA GLU A 348 5.52 17.16 1.39
C GLU A 348 5.75 16.68 2.81
N SER A 349 6.22 17.57 3.69
CA SER A 349 6.40 17.24 5.09
C SER A 349 5.06 16.88 5.72
N ILE A 350 4.95 15.67 6.27
CA ILE A 350 3.75 15.24 7.01
C ILE A 350 3.57 16.16 8.23
N ASP A 351 2.33 16.57 8.51
CA ASP A 351 2.02 17.38 9.68
C ASP A 351 2.50 16.68 10.96
N ARG A 352 3.22 17.43 11.81
CA ARG A 352 3.80 16.91 13.04
C ARG A 352 2.76 16.25 13.96
N ARG A 353 1.52 16.73 13.99
CA ARG A 353 0.45 16.16 14.82
C ARG A 353 0.06 14.75 14.37
N ILE A 354 -0.02 14.55 13.05
CA ILE A 354 -0.32 13.25 12.46
C ILE A 354 0.83 12.29 12.78
N MET A 355 2.07 12.75 12.60
CA MET A 355 3.24 11.94 12.89
C MET A 355 3.30 11.50 14.37
N GLU A 356 3.04 12.41 15.31
CA GLU A 356 2.98 12.09 16.75
C GLU A 356 1.90 11.04 17.07
N ALA A 357 0.71 11.16 16.47
CA ALA A 357 -0.36 10.17 16.66
C ALA A 357 0.03 8.80 16.10
N VAL A 358 0.62 8.77 14.90
CA VAL A 358 1.09 7.55 14.22
C VAL A 358 2.20 6.85 15.01
N MET A 359 3.18 7.60 15.53
CA MET A 359 4.27 7.08 16.39
C MET A 359 3.75 6.37 17.64
N SER A 360 2.62 6.81 18.19
CA SER A 360 2.05 6.25 19.40
C SER A 360 1.20 4.98 19.18
N ASP A 361 0.86 4.66 17.93
CA ASP A 361 -0.07 3.56 17.63
C ASP A 361 0.64 2.20 17.66
N PRO A 362 0.17 1.24 18.50
CA PRO A 362 0.80 -0.07 18.65
C PRO A 362 0.59 -1.00 17.46
N ARG A 363 -0.29 -0.68 16.50
CA ARG A 363 -0.52 -1.51 15.30
C ARG A 363 0.56 -1.29 14.24
N LEU A 364 1.19 -0.12 14.24
CA LEU A 364 2.18 0.28 13.25
C LEU A 364 3.61 0.09 13.74
N PHE A 365 3.86 0.28 15.04
CA PHE A 365 5.21 0.20 15.60
C PHE A 365 5.29 -0.73 16.80
N SER A 366 6.35 -1.52 16.81
CA SER A 366 6.70 -2.43 17.90
C SER A 366 6.85 -1.69 19.23
N GLU A 367 6.67 -2.39 20.34
CA GLU A 367 6.89 -1.82 21.67
C GLU A 367 8.36 -1.39 21.83
N GLU A 368 9.28 -2.16 21.25
CA GLU A 368 10.70 -1.88 21.19
C GLU A 368 10.95 -0.49 20.58
N LEU A 369 10.44 -0.25 19.37
CA LEU A 369 10.65 1.04 18.68
C LEU A 369 10.01 2.21 19.44
N ARG A 370 8.80 2.03 19.98
CA ARG A 370 8.10 3.06 20.76
C ARG A 370 8.80 3.37 22.09
N SER A 371 9.58 2.43 22.62
CA SER A 371 10.33 2.62 23.86
C SER A 371 11.64 3.40 23.67
N ILE A 372 12.23 3.40 22.46
CA ILE A 372 13.53 4.05 22.17
C ILE A 372 13.53 5.55 22.56
N PRO A 373 12.55 6.39 22.14
CA PRO A 373 12.51 7.79 22.57
C PRO A 373 12.41 7.96 24.09
N VAL A 374 11.60 7.12 24.74
CA VAL A 374 11.39 7.15 26.20
C VAL A 374 12.67 6.78 26.96
N GLN A 375 13.38 5.76 26.47
CA GLN A 375 14.67 5.35 27.04
C GLN A 375 15.76 6.40 26.80
N ALA A 376 15.81 7.03 25.62
CA ALA A 376 16.74 8.11 25.32
C ALA A 376 16.51 9.33 26.25
N ASP A 377 15.24 9.69 26.48
CA ASP A 377 14.86 10.73 27.46
C ASP A 377 15.31 10.38 28.87
N LYS A 378 15.11 9.13 29.30
CA LYS A 378 15.54 8.66 30.63
C LYS A 378 17.06 8.73 30.81
N ILE A 379 17.82 8.21 29.85
CA ILE A 379 19.30 8.22 29.88
C ILE A 379 19.83 9.65 29.88
N GLN A 380 19.22 10.54 29.11
CA GLN A 380 19.58 11.95 29.09
C GLN A 380 19.28 12.62 30.44
N GLY A 381 18.13 12.33 31.07
CA GLY A 381 17.81 12.84 32.41
C GLY A 381 18.79 12.36 33.48
N GLU A 382 19.19 11.08 33.44
CA GLU A 382 20.23 10.53 34.32
C GLU A 382 21.59 11.19 34.10
N LEU A 383 21.93 11.46 32.85
CA LEU A 383 23.16 12.16 32.48
C LEU A 383 23.15 13.62 32.97
N GLU A 384 22.07 14.35 32.70
CA GLU A 384 21.88 15.73 33.16
C GLU A 384 22.01 15.79 34.68
N ARG A 385 21.38 14.88 35.42
CA ARG A 385 21.51 14.77 36.88
C ARG A 385 22.95 14.49 37.31
N THR A 386 23.64 13.58 36.64
CA THR A 386 25.04 13.23 36.96
C THR A 386 25.98 14.40 36.71
N VAL A 387 25.82 15.09 35.58
CA VAL A 387 26.57 16.30 35.22
C VAL A 387 26.28 17.43 36.21
N TRP A 388 25.01 17.64 36.54
CA TRP A 388 24.57 18.66 37.49
C TRP A 388 25.15 18.41 38.88
N ASN A 389 25.06 17.18 39.39
CA ASN A 389 25.67 16.79 40.67
C ASN A 389 27.20 16.95 40.65
N GLY A 390 27.85 16.64 39.53
CA GLY A 390 29.28 16.89 39.32
C GLY A 390 29.63 18.38 39.41
N ASN A 391 28.83 19.26 38.79
CA ASN A 391 29.04 20.70 38.82
C ASN A 391 28.78 21.30 40.22
N VAL A 392 27.80 20.78 40.98
CA VAL A 392 27.55 21.19 42.37
C VAL A 392 28.71 20.80 43.29
N LYS A 393 29.31 19.61 43.10
CA LYS A 393 30.39 19.09 43.95
C LYS A 393 31.78 19.57 43.52
N GLY A 394 31.96 19.96 42.25
CA GLY A 394 33.25 20.22 41.62
C GLY A 394 33.64 21.70 41.55
N ASN A 395 34.65 22.11 42.33
CA ASN A 395 35.19 23.47 42.32
C ASN A 395 36.29 23.74 41.27
N ASP A 396 36.73 22.73 40.51
CA ASP A 396 37.83 22.88 39.54
C ASP A 396 37.32 23.24 38.13
N PRO A 397 37.80 24.36 37.52
CA PRO A 397 37.38 24.78 36.18
C PRO A 397 37.58 23.73 35.08
N ARG A 398 38.59 22.83 35.18
CA ARG A 398 38.80 21.78 34.17
C ARG A 398 37.73 20.70 34.24
N SER A 399 37.27 20.40 35.45
CA SER A 399 36.17 19.47 35.69
C SER A 399 34.86 19.99 35.10
N LYS A 400 34.56 21.28 35.27
CA LYS A 400 33.38 21.94 34.70
C LYS A 400 33.35 21.88 33.16
N ILE A 401 34.49 22.15 32.51
CA ILE A 401 34.61 22.04 31.03
C ILE A 401 34.33 20.60 30.55
N LEU A 402 34.86 19.61 31.26
CA LEU A 402 34.66 18.19 30.92
C LEU A 402 33.18 17.78 31.07
N LEU A 403 32.53 18.18 32.17
CA LEU A 403 31.12 17.92 32.43
C LEU A 403 30.21 18.60 31.39
N TRP A 404 30.57 19.79 30.91
CA TRP A 404 29.86 20.45 29.82
C TRP A 404 30.00 19.70 28.50
N SER A 405 31.21 19.28 28.12
CA SER A 405 31.42 18.49 26.89
C SER A 405 30.67 17.16 26.89
N VAL A 406 30.51 16.55 28.07
CA VAL A 406 29.64 15.39 28.28
C VAL A 406 28.18 15.71 28.01
N SER A 407 27.67 16.81 28.58
CA SER A 407 26.27 17.21 28.40
C SER A 407 25.96 17.51 26.93
N ASP A 408 26.87 18.20 26.23
CA ASP A 408 26.77 18.47 24.80
C ASP A 408 26.79 17.17 23.98
N ALA A 409 27.68 16.23 24.31
CA ALA A 409 27.72 14.92 23.66
C ALA A 409 26.41 14.13 23.84
N GLY A 410 25.81 14.15 25.05
CA GLY A 410 24.51 13.54 25.32
C GLY A 410 23.37 14.19 24.54
N ALA A 411 23.29 15.52 24.55
CA ALA A 411 22.27 16.27 23.81
C ALA A 411 22.34 16.02 22.29
N ARG A 412 23.56 16.00 21.72
CA ARG A 412 23.77 15.65 20.30
C ARG A 412 23.36 14.21 20.01
N THR A 413 23.74 13.27 20.88
CA THR A 413 23.36 11.86 20.74
C THR A 413 21.84 11.71 20.68
N LYS A 414 21.12 12.33 21.62
CA LYS A 414 19.66 12.36 21.62
C LYS A 414 19.08 12.98 20.34
N SER A 415 19.61 14.10 19.88
CA SER A 415 19.15 14.77 18.65
C SER A 415 19.29 13.86 17.41
N VAL A 416 20.40 13.12 17.31
CA VAL A 416 20.59 12.12 16.25
C VAL A 416 19.54 11.02 16.36
N PHE A 417 19.30 10.46 17.56
CA PHE A 417 18.24 9.46 17.78
C PHE A 417 16.86 9.98 17.36
N GLU A 418 16.43 11.16 17.82
CA GLU A 418 15.12 11.73 17.46
C GLU A 418 14.98 11.92 15.95
N LYS A 419 16.04 12.38 15.28
CA LYS A 419 16.06 12.56 13.83
C LYS A 419 15.98 11.22 13.09
N SER A 420 16.75 10.21 13.52
CA SER A 420 16.73 8.87 12.92
C SER A 420 15.37 8.20 13.08
N ILE A 421 14.76 8.31 14.25
CA ILE A 421 13.43 7.78 14.55
C ILE A 421 12.37 8.50 13.72
N GLY A 422 12.43 9.84 13.64
CA GLY A 422 11.54 10.62 12.77
C GLY A 422 11.60 10.17 11.31
N ASN A 423 12.80 10.00 10.78
CA ASN A 423 13.01 9.54 9.40
C ASN A 423 12.55 8.09 9.19
N LEU A 424 12.68 7.22 10.20
CA LEU A 424 12.13 5.87 10.15
C LEU A 424 10.61 5.90 10.05
N HIS A 425 9.94 6.66 10.91
CA HIS A 425 8.48 6.77 10.90
C HIS A 425 7.98 7.33 9.57
N GLU A 426 8.64 8.35 9.02
CA GLU A 426 8.34 8.87 7.68
C GLU A 426 8.51 7.78 6.61
N THR A 427 9.57 6.97 6.67
CA THR A 427 9.82 5.86 5.74
C THR A 427 8.72 4.80 5.77
N VAL A 428 8.23 4.45 6.97
CA VAL A 428 7.14 3.49 7.17
C VAL A 428 5.82 4.05 6.66
N VAL A 429 5.50 5.30 6.99
CA VAL A 429 4.28 5.95 6.48
C VAL A 429 4.31 6.07 4.96
N ASP A 430 5.46 6.44 4.37
CA ASP A 430 5.65 6.47 2.92
C ASP A 430 5.47 5.08 2.29
N SER A 431 5.94 4.03 2.95
CA SER A 431 5.71 2.65 2.51
C SER A 431 4.22 2.33 2.46
N ILE A 432 3.48 2.66 3.51
CA ILE A 432 2.03 2.46 3.59
C ILE A 432 1.31 3.26 2.51
N LEU A 433 1.68 4.53 2.31
CA LEU A 433 1.11 5.41 1.28
C LEU A 433 1.38 4.87 -0.14
N GLY A 434 2.57 4.32 -0.39
CA GLY A 434 2.88 3.64 -1.65
C GLY A 434 2.02 2.40 -1.86
N ASN A 435 1.83 1.60 -0.81
CA ASN A 435 1.04 0.37 -0.86
C ASN A 435 -0.44 0.64 -1.13
N VAL A 436 -1.07 1.59 -0.43
CA VAL A 436 -2.49 1.93 -0.66
C VAL A 436 -2.72 2.50 -2.07
N TRP A 437 -1.78 3.28 -2.59
CA TRP A 437 -1.83 3.74 -3.98
C TRP A 437 -1.80 2.56 -4.95
N PHE A 438 -0.87 1.61 -4.74
CA PHE A 438 -0.72 0.43 -5.57
C PHE A 438 -2.00 -0.43 -5.57
N TRP A 439 -2.60 -0.68 -4.40
CA TRP A 439 -3.85 -1.43 -4.30
C TRP A 439 -5.03 -0.72 -4.97
N ALA A 440 -5.11 0.61 -4.87
CA ALA A 440 -6.12 1.40 -5.57
C ALA A 440 -5.95 1.32 -7.10
N ALA A 441 -4.71 1.39 -7.60
CA ALA A 441 -4.41 1.22 -9.01
C ALA A 441 -4.78 -0.18 -9.50
N LEU A 442 -4.46 -1.22 -8.72
CA LEU A 442 -4.83 -2.61 -9.00
C LEU A 442 -6.35 -2.80 -9.05
N ALA A 443 -7.09 -2.26 -8.09
CA ALA A 443 -8.55 -2.34 -8.05
C ALA A 443 -9.18 -1.77 -9.33
N VAL A 444 -8.71 -0.61 -9.76
CA VAL A 444 -9.16 0.05 -11.00
C VAL A 444 -8.79 -0.76 -12.24
N ASP A 445 -7.59 -1.31 -12.29
CA ASP A 445 -7.12 -2.12 -13.43
C ASP A 445 -7.94 -3.40 -13.57
N ILE A 446 -8.24 -4.06 -12.46
CA ILE A 446 -9.16 -5.21 -12.38
C ILE A 446 -10.55 -4.83 -12.91
N MET A 447 -11.08 -3.70 -12.46
CA MET A 447 -12.41 -3.22 -12.82
C MET A 447 -12.48 -2.89 -14.31
N ASP A 448 -11.53 -2.12 -14.85
CA ASP A 448 -11.53 -1.72 -16.25
C ASP A 448 -11.42 -2.93 -17.21
N ARG A 449 -10.66 -3.96 -16.85
CA ARG A 449 -10.63 -5.22 -17.60
C ARG A 449 -11.98 -5.93 -17.58
N ASN A 450 -12.60 -6.04 -16.40
CA ASN A 450 -13.89 -6.73 -16.30
C ASN A 450 -14.97 -6.04 -17.13
N LEU A 451 -15.01 -4.70 -17.07
CA LEU A 451 -15.96 -3.89 -17.83
C LEU A 451 -15.67 -3.86 -19.34
N TYR A 452 -14.39 -3.98 -19.74
CA TYR A 452 -14.01 -4.18 -21.14
C TYR A 452 -14.65 -5.44 -21.71
N GLU A 453 -14.55 -6.57 -21.00
CA GLU A 453 -15.15 -7.82 -21.47
C GLU A 453 -16.66 -7.67 -21.64
N ARG A 454 -17.36 -6.97 -20.74
CA ARG A 454 -18.81 -6.75 -20.88
C ARG A 454 -19.18 -5.92 -22.10
N ALA A 455 -18.33 -4.95 -22.48
CA ALA A 455 -18.48 -4.21 -23.72
C ALA A 455 -18.20 -5.06 -24.97
N ASN A 456 -17.32 -6.06 -24.89
CA ASN A 456 -17.09 -7.00 -25.97
C ASN A 456 -18.24 -7.99 -26.12
N ASP A 457 -18.70 -8.54 -25.00
CA ASP A 457 -19.75 -9.55 -24.93
C ASP A 457 -21.06 -9.06 -25.54
N CYS A 458 -21.49 -7.83 -25.22
CA CYS A 458 -22.70 -7.28 -25.81
C CYS A 458 -22.59 -7.15 -27.34
N ARG A 459 -21.44 -6.68 -27.84
CA ARG A 459 -21.18 -6.52 -29.27
C ARG A 459 -21.09 -7.86 -29.97
N TRP A 460 -20.50 -8.86 -29.33
CA TRP A 460 -20.35 -10.19 -29.89
C TRP A 460 -21.69 -10.93 -29.95
N TRP A 461 -22.46 -10.93 -28.87
CA TRP A 461 -23.75 -11.63 -28.84
C TRP A 461 -24.81 -10.96 -29.71
N ALA A 462 -24.69 -9.66 -29.97
CA ALA A 462 -25.51 -8.98 -30.98
C ALA A 462 -25.35 -9.57 -32.41
N LEU A 463 -24.23 -10.25 -32.69
CA LEU A 463 -23.94 -10.88 -33.99
C LEU A 463 -24.49 -12.29 -34.13
N THR A 464 -25.13 -12.83 -33.09
CA THR A 464 -25.73 -14.17 -33.12
C THR A 464 -26.70 -14.30 -34.29
N SER A 465 -26.40 -15.23 -35.19
CA SER A 465 -27.14 -15.41 -36.46
C SER A 465 -28.63 -15.67 -36.23
N ALA A 466 -29.00 -16.39 -35.17
CA ALA A 466 -30.38 -16.60 -34.77
C ALA A 466 -31.12 -15.29 -34.46
N PHE A 467 -30.53 -14.41 -33.65
CA PHE A 467 -31.16 -13.13 -33.28
C PHE A 467 -31.38 -12.24 -34.52
N ARG A 468 -30.36 -12.14 -35.37
CA ARG A 468 -30.41 -11.33 -36.60
C ARG A 468 -31.48 -11.82 -37.56
N ARG A 469 -31.56 -13.14 -37.79
CA ARG A 469 -32.56 -13.75 -38.70
C ARG A 469 -33.98 -13.57 -38.16
N ILE A 470 -34.23 -13.94 -36.90
CA ILE A 470 -35.55 -13.87 -36.26
C ILE A 470 -36.08 -12.43 -36.24
N LEU A 471 -35.27 -11.46 -35.80
CA LEU A 471 -35.68 -10.06 -35.73
C LEU A 471 -35.82 -9.41 -37.11
N SER A 472 -35.12 -9.91 -38.13
CA SER A 472 -35.25 -9.41 -39.51
C SER A 472 -36.49 -9.95 -40.24
N ALA A 473 -36.96 -11.15 -39.88
CA ALA A 473 -38.02 -11.85 -40.60
C ALA A 473 -39.41 -11.25 -40.36
N ALA A 474 -39.71 -10.78 -39.15
CA ALA A 474 -40.99 -10.16 -38.81
C ALA A 474 -40.86 -9.09 -37.73
N PRO A 475 -41.70 -8.04 -37.73
CA PRO A 475 -41.70 -7.00 -36.68
C PRO A 475 -42.06 -7.51 -35.29
N SER A 476 -42.76 -8.65 -35.20
CA SER A 476 -43.10 -9.32 -33.94
C SER A 476 -42.79 -10.82 -34.08
N PRO A 477 -41.79 -11.34 -33.35
CA PRO A 477 -41.42 -12.76 -33.37
C PRO A 477 -42.55 -13.67 -32.87
N SER A 478 -42.66 -14.87 -33.45
CA SER A 478 -43.60 -15.91 -33.01
C SER A 478 -43.25 -16.44 -31.61
N THR A 479 -44.18 -17.15 -30.95
CA THR A 479 -43.91 -17.75 -29.63
C THR A 479 -42.74 -18.73 -29.67
N GLU A 480 -42.60 -19.48 -30.76
CA GLU A 480 -41.50 -20.43 -30.97
C GLU A 480 -40.16 -19.71 -31.15
N ASP A 481 -40.15 -18.61 -31.91
CA ASP A 481 -38.96 -17.77 -32.06
C ASP A 481 -38.50 -17.16 -30.74
N ARG A 482 -39.45 -16.70 -29.90
CA ARG A 482 -39.13 -16.16 -28.57
C ARG A 482 -38.53 -17.21 -27.66
N ALA A 483 -39.08 -18.42 -27.66
CA ALA A 483 -38.55 -19.55 -26.89
C ALA A 483 -37.13 -19.91 -27.34
N ARG A 484 -36.85 -19.85 -28.65
CA ARG A 484 -35.51 -20.08 -29.18
C ARG A 484 -34.52 -19.00 -28.72
N ILE A 485 -34.89 -17.73 -28.77
CA ILE A 485 -34.03 -16.63 -28.26
C ILE A 485 -33.78 -16.81 -26.75
N ALA A 486 -34.82 -17.08 -25.96
CA ALA A 486 -34.70 -17.29 -24.52
C ALA A 486 -33.76 -18.46 -24.17
N THR A 487 -33.83 -19.57 -24.92
CA THR A 487 -32.95 -20.73 -24.72
C THR A 487 -31.48 -20.37 -24.96
N ILE A 488 -31.19 -19.62 -26.03
CA ILE A 488 -29.82 -19.15 -26.31
C ILE A 488 -29.35 -18.21 -25.20
N LEU A 489 -30.17 -17.25 -24.78
CA LEU A 489 -29.83 -16.30 -23.72
C LEU A 489 -29.60 -17.01 -22.37
N SER A 490 -30.42 -18.00 -22.03
CA SER A 490 -30.26 -18.80 -20.81
C SER A 490 -28.99 -19.63 -20.85
N TYR A 491 -28.63 -20.21 -22.00
CA TYR A 491 -27.37 -20.93 -22.17
C TYR A 491 -26.17 -19.99 -21.99
N ILE A 492 -26.17 -18.82 -22.66
CA ILE A 492 -25.11 -17.83 -22.52
C ILE A 492 -24.98 -17.38 -21.07
N ASN A 493 -26.09 -17.05 -20.40
CA ASN A 493 -26.07 -16.60 -19.01
C ASN A 493 -25.55 -17.70 -18.06
N GLY A 494 -25.83 -18.98 -18.35
CA GLY A 494 -25.34 -20.09 -17.53
C GLY A 494 -23.83 -20.31 -17.57
N LEU A 495 -23.15 -19.82 -18.62
CA LEU A 495 -21.69 -19.90 -18.74
C LEU A 495 -20.96 -18.83 -17.92
N TYR A 496 -21.66 -17.76 -17.51
CA TYR A 496 -21.05 -16.60 -16.85
C TYR A 496 -21.75 -16.25 -15.55
N THR A 497 -21.01 -16.19 -14.45
CA THR A 497 -21.56 -15.81 -13.14
C THR A 497 -21.66 -14.29 -12.94
N VAL A 498 -21.32 -13.48 -13.95
CA VAL A 498 -21.15 -12.02 -13.83
C VAL A 498 -22.40 -11.24 -14.23
N TYR A 499 -23.42 -11.90 -14.78
CA TYR A 499 -24.63 -11.27 -15.26
C TYR A 499 -25.85 -11.71 -14.46
N SER A 500 -26.71 -10.75 -14.15
CA SER A 500 -27.99 -11.05 -13.53
C SER A 500 -29.01 -11.51 -14.56
N ASN A 501 -29.03 -10.85 -15.72
CA ASN A 501 -29.98 -11.10 -16.78
C ASN A 501 -29.46 -10.58 -18.14
N LEU A 502 -29.84 -11.26 -19.21
CA LEU A 502 -29.59 -10.87 -20.60
C LEU A 502 -30.94 -10.78 -21.30
N PHE A 503 -31.14 -9.77 -22.13
CA PHE A 503 -32.41 -9.61 -22.83
C PHE A 503 -32.22 -9.09 -24.25
N VAL A 504 -33.16 -9.46 -25.12
CA VAL A 504 -33.23 -8.98 -26.51
C VAL A 504 -34.52 -8.22 -26.70
N TYR A 505 -34.44 -7.08 -27.39
CA TYR A 505 -35.58 -6.22 -27.69
C TYR A 505 -35.65 -5.87 -29.17
N ASP A 506 -36.87 -5.61 -29.66
CA ASP A 506 -37.12 -5.29 -31.06
C ASP A 506 -36.77 -3.84 -31.44
N GLY A 507 -36.93 -3.48 -32.71
CA GLY A 507 -36.70 -2.12 -33.21
C GLY A 507 -37.60 -1.03 -32.61
N THR A 508 -38.64 -1.39 -31.84
CA THR A 508 -39.49 -0.45 -31.09
C THR A 508 -39.04 -0.28 -29.63
N GLY A 509 -38.05 -1.08 -29.19
CA GLY A 509 -37.58 -1.10 -27.81
C GLY A 509 -38.35 -2.06 -26.90
N LYS A 510 -39.21 -2.93 -27.44
CA LYS A 510 -39.99 -3.90 -26.66
C LYS A 510 -39.18 -5.15 -26.37
N ILE A 511 -39.08 -5.55 -25.11
CA ILE A 511 -38.37 -6.77 -24.70
C ILE A 511 -39.11 -8.00 -25.25
N ILE A 512 -38.37 -8.85 -25.96
CA ILE A 512 -38.88 -10.04 -26.65
C ILE A 512 -38.62 -11.31 -25.84
N ALA A 513 -37.43 -11.40 -25.23
CA ALA A 513 -36.99 -12.55 -24.45
C ALA A 513 -35.92 -12.12 -23.43
N VAL A 514 -35.83 -12.89 -22.35
CA VAL A 514 -34.87 -12.73 -21.24
C VAL A 514 -34.15 -14.06 -20.98
N SER A 515 -32.98 -14.03 -20.33
CA SER A 515 -32.23 -15.24 -19.97
C SER A 515 -32.73 -15.88 -18.69
N ASN A 516 -33.16 -15.07 -17.71
CA ASN A 516 -33.55 -15.53 -16.39
C ASN A 516 -35.07 -15.67 -16.29
N GLN A 517 -35.53 -16.84 -15.85
CA GLN A 517 -36.96 -17.12 -15.66
C GLN A 517 -37.60 -16.23 -14.58
N ALA A 518 -36.84 -15.81 -13.57
CA ALA A 518 -37.32 -14.88 -12.54
C ALA A 518 -37.72 -13.50 -13.12
N ASP A 519 -37.14 -13.13 -14.25
CA ASP A 519 -37.32 -11.83 -14.91
C ASP A 519 -38.28 -11.91 -16.12
N GLU A 520 -38.99 -13.02 -16.29
CA GLU A 520 -39.92 -13.23 -17.41
C GLU A 520 -41.06 -12.20 -17.43
N TYR A 521 -41.39 -11.61 -16.27
CA TYR A 521 -42.35 -10.50 -16.15
C TYR A 521 -41.96 -9.23 -16.93
N LEU A 522 -40.67 -9.08 -17.30
CA LEU A 522 -40.19 -7.95 -18.11
C LEU A 522 -40.53 -8.10 -19.60
N VAL A 523 -40.81 -9.32 -20.07
CA VAL A 523 -41.13 -9.59 -21.48
C VAL A 523 -42.39 -8.82 -21.89
N GLY A 524 -42.26 -8.04 -22.97
CA GLY A 524 -43.33 -7.17 -23.46
C GLY A 524 -43.28 -5.73 -22.95
N THR A 525 -42.40 -5.42 -21.98
CA THR A 525 -42.14 -4.05 -21.53
C THR A 525 -41.41 -3.26 -22.60
N VAL A 526 -41.75 -1.99 -22.78
CA VAL A 526 -41.08 -1.09 -23.73
C VAL A 526 -40.04 -0.26 -23.00
N LEU A 527 -38.78 -0.33 -23.44
CA LEU A 527 -37.66 0.42 -22.88
C LEU A 527 -37.76 1.89 -23.32
N THR A 528 -38.14 2.77 -22.40
CA THR A 528 -38.25 4.21 -22.65
C THR A 528 -36.97 4.99 -22.31
N LYS A 529 -35.95 4.32 -21.78
CA LYS A 529 -34.70 4.95 -21.33
C LYS A 529 -33.82 5.37 -22.51
N GLU A 530 -33.10 6.48 -22.35
CA GLU A 530 -32.29 7.10 -23.41
C GLU A 530 -31.21 6.17 -23.99
N TRP A 531 -30.54 5.37 -23.14
CA TRP A 531 -29.48 4.44 -23.59
C TRP A 531 -30.01 3.38 -24.58
N ALA A 532 -31.26 2.92 -24.43
CA ALA A 532 -31.87 1.95 -25.33
C ALA A 532 -32.15 2.57 -26.71
N ARG A 533 -32.60 3.83 -26.72
CA ARG A 533 -32.82 4.60 -27.94
C ARG A 533 -31.51 4.88 -28.68
N GLN A 534 -30.46 5.23 -27.94
CA GLN A 534 -29.12 5.42 -28.50
C GLN A 534 -28.55 4.12 -29.06
N THR A 535 -28.79 2.99 -28.40
CA THR A 535 -28.38 1.67 -28.89
C THR A 535 -29.04 1.36 -30.24
N LEU A 536 -30.35 1.59 -30.38
CA LEU A 536 -31.05 1.38 -31.66
C LEU A 536 -30.59 2.31 -32.79
N ALA A 537 -29.99 3.47 -32.46
CA ALA A 537 -29.46 4.42 -33.42
C ALA A 537 -28.08 4.03 -33.98
N LEU A 538 -27.39 3.07 -33.36
CA LEU A 538 -26.10 2.59 -33.82
C LEU A 538 -26.23 1.90 -35.18
N LYS A 539 -25.25 2.11 -36.06
CA LYS A 539 -25.20 1.52 -37.42
C LYS A 539 -23.97 0.64 -37.66
N GLU A 540 -23.16 0.46 -36.63
CA GLU A 540 -21.88 -0.26 -36.68
C GLU A 540 -21.85 -1.31 -35.58
N SER A 541 -21.40 -2.54 -35.90
CA SER A 541 -21.34 -3.66 -34.93
C SER A 541 -20.26 -3.49 -33.85
N GLN A 542 -19.31 -2.58 -34.07
CA GLN A 542 -18.22 -2.29 -33.14
C GLN A 542 -18.58 -1.25 -32.08
N LYS A 543 -19.71 -0.56 -32.23
CA LYS A 543 -20.17 0.45 -31.27
C LYS A 543 -21.12 -0.18 -30.26
N TYR A 544 -21.13 0.38 -29.06
CA TYR A 544 -21.97 -0.02 -27.95
C TYR A 544 -22.33 1.22 -27.13
N ILE A 545 -23.37 1.11 -26.30
CA ILE A 545 -23.79 2.15 -25.36
C ILE A 545 -23.88 1.54 -23.98
N VAL A 546 -23.47 2.29 -22.96
CA VAL A 546 -23.61 1.90 -21.55
C VAL A 546 -24.58 2.84 -20.88
N SER A 547 -25.49 2.31 -20.07
CA SER A 547 -26.34 3.16 -19.22
C SER A 547 -25.50 3.89 -18.16
N PRO A 548 -25.95 5.05 -17.66
CA PRO A 548 -25.41 5.60 -16.41
C PRO A 548 -25.53 4.58 -15.28
N PHE A 549 -24.66 4.69 -14.27
CA PHE A 549 -24.81 3.93 -13.03
C PHE A 549 -25.99 4.47 -12.23
N ALA A 550 -27.14 3.82 -12.34
CA ALA A 550 -28.39 4.31 -11.75
C ALA A 550 -29.27 3.15 -11.31
N VAL A 551 -30.23 3.45 -10.43
CA VAL A 551 -31.28 2.51 -10.04
C VAL A 551 -32.05 2.03 -11.28
N SER A 552 -32.11 0.72 -11.46
CA SER A 552 -32.78 0.10 -12.60
C SER A 552 -33.82 -0.93 -12.17
N GLU A 553 -35.02 -0.82 -12.73
CA GLU A 553 -36.09 -1.83 -12.58
C GLU A 553 -35.67 -3.19 -13.14
N LEU A 554 -34.76 -3.20 -14.12
CA LEU A 554 -34.20 -4.40 -14.75
C LEU A 554 -33.19 -5.14 -13.85
N TYR A 555 -32.90 -4.60 -12.66
CA TYR A 555 -31.99 -5.17 -11.67
C TYR A 555 -32.56 -4.98 -10.25
N SER A 556 -33.86 -5.28 -10.08
CA SER A 556 -34.54 -5.24 -8.77
C SER A 556 -34.41 -3.90 -8.03
N ASN A 557 -34.44 -2.77 -8.75
CA ASN A 557 -34.27 -1.41 -8.21
C ASN A 557 -32.95 -1.19 -7.46
N ARG A 558 -31.88 -1.87 -7.88
CA ARG A 558 -30.50 -1.59 -7.45
C ARG A 558 -29.74 -0.83 -8.53
N HIS A 559 -28.62 -0.22 -8.14
CA HIS A 559 -27.73 0.47 -9.09
C HIS A 559 -26.97 -0.56 -9.94
N THR A 560 -26.88 -0.34 -11.25
CA THR A 560 -26.03 -1.15 -12.13
C THR A 560 -25.72 -0.44 -13.44
N TYR A 561 -24.81 -1.04 -14.21
CA TYR A 561 -24.57 -0.73 -15.62
C TYR A 561 -25.33 -1.71 -16.52
N ILE A 562 -25.95 -1.17 -17.57
CA ILE A 562 -26.57 -1.95 -18.64
C ILE A 562 -25.78 -1.68 -19.92
N TYR A 563 -25.24 -2.74 -20.51
CA TYR A 563 -24.49 -2.69 -21.76
C TYR A 563 -25.42 -3.02 -22.93
N GLY A 564 -25.53 -2.11 -23.89
CA GLY A 564 -26.39 -2.23 -25.06
C GLY A 564 -25.58 -2.30 -26.35
N ALA A 565 -25.95 -3.24 -27.22
CA ALA A 565 -25.44 -3.31 -28.60
C ALA A 565 -26.58 -3.52 -29.61
N ALA A 566 -26.41 -2.96 -30.80
CA ALA A 566 -27.40 -3.05 -31.88
C ALA A 566 -27.32 -4.41 -32.59
N VAL A 567 -28.48 -5.04 -32.78
CA VAL A 567 -28.59 -6.22 -33.65
C VAL A 567 -28.86 -5.73 -35.06
N LEU A 568 -27.90 -5.98 -35.97
CA LEU A 568 -27.94 -5.51 -37.35
C LEU A 568 -28.45 -6.61 -38.29
N ALA A 569 -29.19 -6.24 -39.34
CA ALA A 569 -29.74 -7.19 -40.30
C ALA A 569 -28.62 -8.01 -40.99
N PRO A 570 -28.87 -9.28 -41.37
CA PRO A 570 -27.90 -10.11 -42.11
C PRO A 570 -27.57 -9.56 -43.51
N GLU A 571 -28.59 -9.11 -44.25
CA GLU A 571 -28.48 -8.71 -45.66
C GLU A 571 -28.02 -7.25 -45.85
N ASN A 572 -28.25 -6.39 -44.85
CA ASN A 572 -27.83 -5.00 -44.85
C ASN A 572 -27.31 -4.65 -43.45
N GLY A 573 -26.02 -4.92 -43.21
CA GLY A 573 -25.33 -4.76 -41.93
C GLY A 573 -25.27 -3.34 -41.38
N ARG A 574 -26.08 -2.41 -41.89
CA ARG A 574 -26.28 -1.04 -41.37
C ARG A 574 -27.71 -0.79 -40.89
N LYS A 575 -28.65 -1.72 -41.13
CA LYS A 575 -30.04 -1.60 -40.67
C LYS A 575 -30.20 -2.31 -39.33
N THR A 576 -30.50 -1.54 -38.29
CA THR A 576 -30.79 -2.06 -36.95
C THR A 576 -32.17 -2.69 -36.92
N VAL A 577 -32.24 -3.96 -36.50
CA VAL A 577 -33.49 -4.74 -36.38
C VAL A 577 -33.93 -4.92 -34.93
N GLY A 578 -33.06 -4.62 -33.98
CA GLY A 578 -33.31 -4.64 -32.54
C GLY A 578 -32.03 -4.39 -31.77
N GLY A 579 -32.02 -4.73 -30.48
CA GLY A 579 -30.84 -4.62 -29.64
C GLY A 579 -30.77 -5.74 -28.60
N ILE A 580 -29.57 -5.94 -28.08
CA ILE A 580 -29.31 -6.78 -26.92
C ILE A 580 -28.91 -5.88 -25.74
N GLY A 581 -29.44 -6.20 -24.56
CA GLY A 581 -29.10 -5.56 -23.30
C GLY A 581 -28.55 -6.59 -22.32
N ILE A 582 -27.43 -6.25 -21.70
CA ILE A 582 -26.76 -7.07 -20.68
C ILE A 582 -26.87 -6.33 -19.35
N VAL A 583 -27.50 -6.96 -18.36
CA VAL A 583 -27.58 -6.45 -16.98
C VAL A 583 -26.39 -6.99 -16.20
N PHE A 584 -25.42 -6.12 -15.92
CA PHE A 584 -24.26 -6.48 -15.11
C PHE A 584 -24.67 -6.71 -13.64
N ASP A 585 -24.16 -7.76 -13.00
CA ASP A 585 -24.42 -8.02 -11.58
C ASP A 585 -23.49 -7.18 -10.68
N SER A 586 -23.65 -5.86 -10.73
CA SER A 586 -22.60 -4.94 -10.30
C SER A 586 -22.22 -5.01 -8.82
N GLU A 587 -23.16 -5.25 -7.92
CA GLU A 587 -22.92 -5.23 -6.47
C GLU A 587 -21.97 -6.35 -6.00
N PRO A 588 -22.24 -7.65 -6.23
CA PRO A 588 -21.32 -8.71 -5.84
C PRO A 588 -20.01 -8.67 -6.63
N GLN A 589 -20.05 -8.30 -7.92
CA GLN A 589 -18.88 -8.28 -8.78
C GLN A 589 -17.89 -7.18 -8.38
N PHE A 590 -18.33 -5.93 -8.22
CA PHE A 590 -17.44 -4.85 -7.78
C PHE A 590 -16.93 -5.07 -6.35
N ARG A 591 -17.75 -5.62 -5.45
CA ARG A 591 -17.30 -5.97 -4.10
C ARG A 591 -16.24 -7.07 -4.11
N GLY A 592 -16.40 -8.08 -4.96
CA GLY A 592 -15.39 -9.13 -5.19
C GLY A 592 -14.08 -8.54 -5.68
N MET A 593 -14.13 -7.66 -6.68
CA MET A 593 -12.95 -6.98 -7.23
C MET A 593 -12.20 -6.16 -6.17
N LEU A 594 -12.92 -5.43 -5.31
CA LEU A 594 -12.30 -4.69 -4.21
C LEU A 594 -11.64 -5.66 -3.21
N ASN A 595 -12.34 -6.71 -2.77
CA ASN A 595 -11.80 -7.70 -1.85
C ASN A 595 -10.56 -8.44 -2.39
N ASP A 596 -10.47 -8.64 -3.70
CA ASP A 596 -9.31 -9.25 -4.35
C ASP A 596 -8.10 -8.31 -4.35
N SER A 597 -8.35 -7.00 -4.40
CA SER A 597 -7.31 -5.96 -4.45
C SER A 597 -6.80 -5.50 -3.08
N LEU A 598 -7.58 -5.74 -2.01
CA LEU A 598 -7.25 -5.27 -0.66
C LEU A 598 -6.01 -5.98 -0.08
N PRO A 599 -5.28 -5.31 0.85
CA PRO A 599 -4.14 -5.92 1.53
C PRO A 599 -4.52 -7.20 2.25
N ARG A 600 -3.57 -8.14 2.33
CA ARG A 600 -3.71 -9.39 3.08
C ARG A 600 -2.53 -9.57 4.02
N ASP A 601 -2.83 -9.98 5.25
CA ASP A 601 -1.84 -10.40 6.24
C ASP A 601 -1.16 -11.72 5.81
N GLU A 602 -0.14 -12.16 6.56
CA GLU A 602 0.55 -13.45 6.34
C GLU A 602 -0.39 -14.67 6.37
N LYS A 603 -1.57 -14.51 7.00
CA LYS A 603 -2.62 -15.54 7.09
C LYS A 603 -3.68 -15.39 5.99
N GLY A 604 -3.48 -14.49 5.03
CA GLY A 604 -4.35 -14.25 3.88
C GLY A 604 -5.61 -13.44 4.17
N ARG A 605 -5.74 -12.85 5.37
CA ARG A 605 -6.92 -12.08 5.83
C ARG A 605 -6.70 -10.60 5.61
N ILE A 606 -7.79 -9.88 5.34
CA ILE A 606 -7.73 -8.41 5.19
C ILE A 606 -7.52 -7.82 6.59
N PRO A 607 -6.53 -6.93 6.80
CA PRO A 607 -6.32 -6.28 8.08
C PRO A 607 -7.56 -5.51 8.56
N ASP A 608 -7.79 -5.52 9.88
CA ASP A 608 -8.98 -4.91 10.47
C ASP A 608 -9.05 -3.40 10.18
N GLY A 609 -10.20 -2.95 9.69
CA GLY A 609 -10.47 -1.55 9.35
C GLY A 609 -9.97 -1.13 7.95
N CYS A 610 -9.33 -2.02 7.18
CA CYS A 610 -9.04 -1.77 5.78
C CYS A 610 -10.30 -1.97 4.92
N PHE A 611 -10.58 -1.02 4.02
CA PHE A 611 -11.71 -1.13 3.10
C PHE A 611 -11.42 -0.44 1.76
N GLY A 612 -12.14 -0.88 0.73
CA GLY A 612 -12.05 -0.35 -0.62
C GLY A 612 -13.37 0.28 -1.06
N VAL A 613 -13.27 1.29 -1.93
CA VAL A 613 -14.42 2.00 -2.49
C VAL A 613 -14.18 2.29 -3.98
N PHE A 614 -15.17 2.02 -4.82
CA PHE A 614 -15.27 2.62 -6.15
C PHE A 614 -16.25 3.79 -6.08
N ALA A 615 -15.85 4.94 -6.62
CA ALA A 615 -16.69 6.13 -6.66
C ALA A 615 -16.52 6.90 -7.97
N ASP A 616 -17.53 7.68 -8.36
CA ASP A 616 -17.42 8.59 -9.50
C ASP A 616 -16.75 9.92 -9.12
N ARG A 617 -16.51 10.80 -10.10
CA ARG A 617 -15.96 12.15 -9.86
C ARG A 617 -16.86 13.04 -9.01
N GLN A 618 -18.16 12.74 -8.93
CA GLN A 618 -19.13 13.45 -8.11
C GLN A 618 -19.16 12.94 -6.66
N ARG A 619 -18.29 11.96 -6.32
CA ARG A 619 -18.16 11.28 -5.02
C ARG A 619 -19.32 10.33 -4.73
N MET A 620 -20.09 9.93 -5.75
CA MET A 620 -21.10 8.90 -5.62
C MET A 620 -20.42 7.54 -5.51
N ILE A 621 -20.80 6.78 -4.49
CA ILE A 621 -20.30 5.44 -4.24
C ILE A 621 -20.92 4.48 -5.26
N ILE A 622 -20.07 3.83 -6.04
CA ILE A 622 -20.46 2.75 -6.97
C ILE A 622 -20.50 1.42 -6.21
N SER A 623 -19.48 1.15 -5.41
CA SER A 623 -19.39 -0.05 -4.57
C SER A 623 -18.45 0.18 -3.40
N SER A 624 -18.66 -0.53 -2.30
CA SER A 624 -17.75 -0.54 -1.15
C SER A 624 -17.68 -1.93 -0.52
N THR A 625 -16.55 -2.23 0.12
CA THR A 625 -16.41 -3.40 1.01
C THR A 625 -16.91 -3.12 2.42
N ASP A 626 -17.10 -1.85 2.79
CA ASP A 626 -17.69 -1.45 4.07
C ASP A 626 -19.23 -1.50 4.01
N THR A 627 -19.84 -2.12 5.01
CA THR A 627 -21.30 -2.25 5.13
C THR A 627 -22.02 -0.93 5.41
N GLU A 628 -21.32 0.08 5.96
CA GLU A 628 -21.90 1.40 6.22
C GLU A 628 -22.03 2.24 4.94
N LEU A 629 -21.18 1.96 3.95
CA LEU A 629 -21.09 2.71 2.69
C LEU A 629 -21.90 2.02 1.58
N LYS A 630 -23.13 2.47 1.38
CA LYS A 630 -24.04 1.88 0.38
C LYS A 630 -23.85 2.50 -1.02
N PRO A 631 -24.00 1.70 -2.10
CA PRO A 631 -24.05 2.22 -3.47
C PRO A 631 -25.12 3.31 -3.66
N GLY A 632 -24.76 4.37 -4.36
CA GLY A 632 -25.56 5.58 -4.55
C GLY A 632 -25.43 6.64 -3.45
N GLY A 633 -24.74 6.33 -2.34
CA GLY A 633 -24.38 7.31 -1.31
C GLY A 633 -23.27 8.27 -1.77
N ILE A 634 -23.02 9.34 -1.01
CA ILE A 634 -21.92 10.27 -1.27
C ILE A 634 -20.84 10.09 -0.20
N ILE A 635 -19.59 9.86 -0.62
CA ILE A 635 -18.46 9.78 0.31
C ILE A 635 -17.95 11.18 0.66
N ASN A 636 -17.83 11.46 1.97
CA ASN A 636 -17.39 12.76 2.45
C ASN A 636 -15.86 12.85 2.51
N LEU A 637 -15.24 13.17 1.37
CA LEU A 637 -13.79 13.34 1.22
C LEU A 637 -13.47 14.59 0.41
N GLU A 638 -12.21 15.03 0.50
CA GLU A 638 -11.65 16.14 -0.27
C GLU A 638 -11.77 15.89 -1.77
N LYS A 639 -12.07 16.95 -2.52
CA LYS A 639 -12.30 16.86 -3.98
C LYS A 639 -11.05 16.47 -4.75
N ASP A 640 -9.87 16.76 -4.21
CA ASP A 640 -8.60 16.54 -4.87
C ASP A 640 -8.32 15.05 -5.16
N LEU A 641 -8.89 14.14 -4.35
CA LEU A 641 -8.82 12.70 -4.58
C LEU A 641 -9.66 12.23 -5.78
N PHE A 642 -10.54 13.08 -6.32
CA PHE A 642 -11.48 12.75 -7.42
C PHE A 642 -11.23 13.58 -8.69
N SER A 643 -10.41 14.64 -8.60
CA SER A 643 -10.13 15.56 -9.72
C SER A 643 -8.93 15.16 -10.57
N MET A 644 -8.32 13.99 -10.33
CA MET A 644 -7.13 13.55 -11.06
C MET A 644 -7.43 13.21 -12.54
N PRO A 645 -6.44 13.36 -13.44
CA PRO A 645 -6.53 12.86 -14.81
C PRO A 645 -6.68 11.32 -14.88
N ALA A 646 -7.18 10.83 -16.01
CA ALA A 646 -7.32 9.39 -16.26
C ALA A 646 -5.95 8.70 -16.22
N GLY A 647 -5.82 7.62 -15.43
CA GLY A 647 -4.57 6.88 -15.26
C GLY A 647 -3.57 7.48 -14.28
N GLU A 648 -3.91 8.60 -13.63
CA GLU A 648 -3.12 9.13 -12.53
C GLU A 648 -3.73 8.72 -11.18
N GLY A 649 -2.87 8.69 -10.16
CA GLY A 649 -3.25 8.38 -8.80
C GLY A 649 -2.39 9.14 -7.80
N THR A 650 -2.85 9.20 -6.56
CA THR A 650 -2.19 9.85 -5.43
C THR A 650 -2.44 9.07 -4.16
N SER A 651 -1.63 9.28 -3.13
CA SER A 651 -1.91 8.79 -1.78
C SER A 651 -1.72 9.90 -0.76
N LYS A 652 -2.60 9.93 0.24
CA LYS A 652 -2.67 10.99 1.25
C LYS A 652 -3.11 10.43 2.59
N ILE A 653 -2.81 11.14 3.67
CA ILE A 653 -3.39 10.86 4.98
C ILE A 653 -4.65 11.72 5.14
N VAL A 654 -5.78 11.10 5.49
CA VAL A 654 -7.07 11.76 5.65
C VAL A 654 -7.66 11.46 7.01
N GLU A 655 -8.25 12.46 7.64
CA GLU A 655 -9.10 12.29 8.82
C GLU A 655 -10.49 11.79 8.40
N TYR A 656 -10.86 10.61 8.87
CA TYR A 656 -12.15 10.00 8.57
C TYR A 656 -12.67 9.22 9.79
N ASN A 657 -13.91 9.49 10.21
CA ASN A 657 -14.58 8.83 11.34
C ASN A 657 -13.76 8.77 12.65
N GLY A 658 -12.98 9.81 12.96
CA GLY A 658 -12.17 9.87 14.19
C GLY A 658 -10.84 9.11 14.14
N TYR A 659 -10.41 8.69 12.95
CA TYR A 659 -9.11 8.05 12.70
C TYR A 659 -8.37 8.77 11.57
N TYR A 660 -7.04 8.70 11.61
CA TYR A 660 -6.19 8.97 10.46
C TYR A 660 -6.11 7.72 9.59
N TYR A 661 -6.48 7.85 8.33
CA TYR A 661 -6.37 6.80 7.31
C TYR A 661 -5.31 7.18 6.27
N ALA A 662 -4.47 6.23 5.88
CA ALA A 662 -3.77 6.30 4.61
C ALA A 662 -4.75 5.93 3.50
N VAL A 663 -4.95 6.84 2.55
CA VAL A 663 -5.89 6.69 1.44
C VAL A 663 -5.11 6.72 0.14
N GLY A 664 -5.16 5.62 -0.60
CA GLY A 664 -4.71 5.56 -1.98
C GLY A 664 -5.88 5.82 -2.92
N ALA A 665 -5.67 6.65 -3.94
CA ALA A 665 -6.66 6.96 -4.96
C ALA A 665 -6.06 6.80 -6.36
N HIS A 666 -6.80 6.16 -7.26
CA HIS A 666 -6.39 6.02 -8.66
C HIS A 666 -7.59 6.19 -9.58
N THR A 667 -7.41 6.93 -10.67
CA THR A 667 -8.48 7.17 -11.66
C THR A 667 -8.37 6.17 -12.81
N SER A 668 -9.51 5.62 -13.22
CA SER A 668 -9.61 4.75 -14.40
C SER A 668 -8.97 5.36 -15.64
N SER A 669 -8.13 4.56 -16.31
CA SER A 669 -7.49 4.89 -17.59
C SER A 669 -8.08 4.12 -18.77
N GLY A 670 -8.92 3.12 -18.50
CA GLY A 670 -9.33 2.14 -19.51
C GLY A 670 -8.34 1.00 -19.71
N TYR A 671 -8.71 0.09 -20.62
CA TYR A 671 -7.94 -1.09 -20.97
C TYR A 671 -8.02 -1.35 -22.49
N ARG A 672 -6.86 -1.49 -23.15
CA ARG A 672 -6.75 -1.64 -24.62
C ARG A 672 -7.50 -0.53 -25.36
N GLU A 673 -8.56 -0.85 -26.11
CA GLU A 673 -9.45 0.10 -26.79
C GLU A 673 -10.57 0.68 -25.91
N TYR A 674 -10.88 0.05 -24.77
CA TYR A 674 -11.93 0.48 -23.85
C TYR A 674 -11.55 1.76 -23.12
N LYS A 675 -12.39 2.79 -23.21
CA LYS A 675 -12.17 4.16 -22.70
C LYS A 675 -10.99 4.92 -23.30
N THR A 676 -10.25 4.33 -24.23
CA THR A 676 -9.09 4.97 -24.87
C THR A 676 -9.39 5.38 -26.31
N LYS A 677 -10.07 4.51 -27.07
CA LYS A 677 -10.27 4.66 -28.53
C LYS A 677 -11.70 4.37 -28.97
N ASP A 678 -12.51 3.73 -28.14
CA ASP A 678 -13.90 3.37 -28.46
C ASP A 678 -14.88 4.56 -28.39
N GLY A 679 -14.51 5.62 -27.68
CA GLY A 679 -15.29 6.84 -27.47
C GLY A 679 -16.18 6.81 -26.22
N TYR A 680 -16.07 5.79 -25.37
CA TYR A 680 -16.75 5.72 -24.08
C TYR A 680 -15.92 6.41 -23.00
N MET A 681 -16.56 7.21 -22.13
CA MET A 681 -15.89 7.84 -20.99
C MET A 681 -16.69 7.58 -19.74
N ASN A 682 -16.05 6.99 -18.73
CA ASN A 682 -16.62 6.79 -17.41
C ASN A 682 -15.49 6.86 -16.38
N ASP A 683 -15.46 7.98 -15.67
CA ASP A 683 -14.38 8.33 -14.75
C ASP A 683 -14.70 7.80 -13.35
N VAL A 684 -14.31 6.55 -13.14
CA VAL A 684 -14.38 5.88 -11.85
C VAL A 684 -13.02 5.99 -11.15
N VAL A 685 -13.06 6.31 -9.86
CA VAL A 685 -11.92 6.39 -8.97
C VAL A 685 -11.98 5.21 -8.00
N GLY A 686 -10.91 4.43 -7.94
CA GLY A 686 -10.70 3.42 -6.91
C GLY A 686 -10.00 4.04 -5.72
N LEU A 687 -10.51 3.75 -4.52
CA LEU A 687 -9.99 4.22 -3.25
C LEU A 687 -9.71 3.02 -2.34
N VAL A 688 -8.56 3.01 -1.67
CA VAL A 688 -8.21 2.01 -0.64
C VAL A 688 -7.81 2.73 0.63
N PHE A 689 -8.43 2.32 1.74
CA PHE A 689 -8.24 2.90 3.07
C PHE A 689 -7.50 1.92 3.96
N MET A 690 -6.46 2.40 4.63
CA MET A 690 -5.76 1.68 5.68
C MET A 690 -5.69 2.54 6.95
N PRO A 691 -6.19 2.07 8.10
CA PRO A 691 -6.17 2.85 9.33
C PRO A 691 -4.74 2.98 9.84
N LEU A 692 -4.33 4.21 10.17
CA LEU A 692 -3.02 4.49 10.76
C LEU A 692 -3.10 4.63 12.27
N ALA A 693 -3.86 5.62 12.75
CA ALA A 693 -3.95 5.94 14.17
C ALA A 693 -5.32 6.52 14.53
N LYS A 694 -5.74 6.33 15.78
CA LYS A 694 -6.91 7.02 16.31
C LYS A 694 -6.55 8.47 16.60
N ILE A 695 -7.44 9.41 16.32
CA ILE A 695 -7.24 10.81 16.66
C ILE A 695 -7.31 10.95 18.18
N SER A 696 -6.18 11.27 18.80
CA SER A 696 -6.08 11.54 20.23
C SER A 696 -6.23 13.03 20.46
N GLU A 697 -7.26 13.45 21.18
CA GLU A 697 -7.40 14.84 21.68
C GLU A 697 -6.28 15.20 22.69
N THR A 698 -5.53 14.20 23.13
CA THR A 698 -4.52 14.26 24.19
C THR A 698 -3.09 14.51 23.70
N SER A 699 -2.91 15.11 22.51
CA SER A 699 -1.66 15.84 22.20
C SER A 699 -1.60 17.11 23.06
N ALA A 700 -1.66 16.95 24.37
CA ALA A 700 -1.26 17.95 25.32
C ALA A 700 0.17 18.26 24.96
N VAL A 701 0.36 19.48 24.44
CA VAL A 701 1.62 20.11 24.14
C VAL A 701 2.62 19.72 25.24
N LYS A 702 3.45 18.70 24.99
CA LYS A 702 4.70 18.55 25.72
C LYS A 702 5.40 19.84 25.42
N VAL A 703 5.36 20.79 26.36
CA VAL A 703 6.09 22.04 26.28
C VAL A 703 7.54 21.62 26.16
N ARG A 704 8.03 21.50 24.92
CA ARG A 704 9.44 21.26 24.65
C ARG A 704 10.18 22.33 25.43
N ARG A 705 10.99 21.87 26.38
CA ARG A 705 11.78 22.68 27.30
C ARG A 705 12.42 23.80 26.48
N ARG A 706 12.13 25.06 26.81
CA ARG A 706 12.87 26.17 26.20
C ARG A 706 14.30 26.05 26.70
N ASP A 707 15.24 25.81 25.79
CA ASP A 707 16.67 25.85 26.08
C ASP A 707 17.00 27.18 26.75
N MET A 708 17.46 27.15 28.01
CA MET A 708 18.11 28.32 28.60
C MET A 708 19.53 28.40 28.03
N ASN A 709 19.71 29.19 26.98
CA ASN A 709 21.04 29.64 26.58
C ASN A 709 21.50 30.78 27.50
N ILE A 710 21.78 30.48 28.77
CA ILE A 710 22.56 31.38 29.62
C ILE A 710 24.03 31.06 29.32
N GLN A 711 24.67 31.87 28.48
CA GLN A 711 26.11 31.73 28.22
C GLN A 711 26.90 31.73 29.53
N VAL A 712 27.55 30.61 29.82
CA VAL A 712 28.57 30.48 30.86
C VAL A 712 29.76 31.34 30.43
N SER A 713 29.89 32.55 30.99
CA SER A 713 31.10 33.35 30.78
C SER A 713 32.22 32.80 31.65
N SER A 714 33.19 32.11 31.04
CA SER A 714 34.43 31.71 31.72
C SER A 714 35.42 32.88 31.87
N ASP A 715 34.93 34.10 32.13
CA ASP A 715 35.80 35.27 32.21
C ASP A 715 36.61 35.22 33.52
N LYS A 716 37.86 34.81 33.34
CA LYS A 716 38.94 34.77 34.33
C LYS A 716 39.26 36.17 34.83
N THR A 717 38.54 36.68 35.80
CA THR A 717 39.04 37.73 36.71
C THR A 717 38.42 37.50 38.07
N GLY A 718 39.24 37.43 39.12
CA GLY A 718 38.87 37.12 40.50
C GLY A 718 37.92 38.12 41.15
N THR A 719 36.70 38.16 40.64
CA THR A 719 35.57 38.95 41.10
C THR A 719 34.54 37.99 41.67
N ASP A 720 33.94 38.34 42.80
CA ASP A 720 32.95 37.55 43.53
C ASP A 720 31.74 37.26 42.59
N CYS A 721 31.50 35.99 42.24
CA CYS A 721 30.45 35.53 41.32
C CYS A 721 29.40 34.70 42.08
N LEU A 722 28.14 34.78 41.64
CA LEU A 722 27.05 33.93 42.12
C LEU A 722 26.97 32.68 41.21
N GLU A 723 27.10 31.50 41.80
CA GLU A 723 26.77 30.25 41.12
C GLU A 723 25.31 29.90 41.42
N ALA A 724 24.48 29.87 40.39
CA ALA A 724 23.05 29.59 40.53
C ALA A 724 22.73 28.22 39.95
N ALA A 725 22.31 27.27 40.78
CA ALA A 725 21.82 25.98 40.34
C ALA A 725 20.41 26.14 39.75
N THR A 726 20.29 26.09 38.43
CA THR A 726 19.01 26.36 37.76
C THR A 726 18.15 25.12 37.59
N PHE A 727 16.83 25.31 37.59
CA PHE A 727 15.83 24.26 37.40
C PHE A 727 14.54 24.83 36.79
N PHE A 728 13.80 23.97 36.10
CA PHE A 728 12.52 24.32 35.48
C PHE A 728 11.36 23.83 36.32
N ILE A 729 10.33 24.67 36.46
CA ILE A 729 9.07 24.29 37.11
C ILE A 729 7.88 24.99 36.44
N GLY A 730 6.95 24.19 35.92
CA GLY A 730 5.76 24.63 35.19
C GLY A 730 6.08 25.37 33.90
N THR A 731 6.33 26.68 33.98
CA THR A 731 6.55 27.56 32.82
C THR A 731 7.79 28.43 32.93
N LYS A 732 8.53 28.36 34.03
CA LYS A 732 9.64 29.27 34.32
C LYS A 732 10.89 28.52 34.76
N TRP A 733 12.03 29.08 34.39
CA TRP A 733 13.33 28.71 34.94
C TRP A 733 13.60 29.53 36.20
N LEU A 734 14.03 28.85 37.26
CA LEU A 734 14.38 29.42 38.56
C LEU A 734 15.79 28.95 38.95
N GLY A 735 16.41 29.61 39.91
CA GLY A 735 17.72 29.22 40.44
C GLY A 735 17.74 29.15 41.96
N ILE A 736 18.71 28.46 42.53
CA ILE A 736 19.08 28.50 43.95
C ILE A 736 20.61 28.66 44.03
N ASP A 737 21.13 29.44 44.98
CA ASP A 737 22.59 29.51 45.20
C ASP A 737 23.13 28.10 45.50
N VAL A 738 24.15 27.68 44.75
CA VAL A 738 24.76 26.33 44.86
C VAL A 738 25.17 26.00 46.31
N LYS A 739 25.51 26.99 47.14
CA LYS A 739 25.84 26.78 48.58
C LYS A 739 24.73 26.11 49.38
N HIS A 740 23.48 26.24 48.95
CA HIS A 740 22.32 25.63 49.61
C HIS A 740 21.90 24.31 48.97
N VAL A 741 22.59 23.86 47.93
CA VAL A 741 22.27 22.65 47.18
C VAL A 741 23.20 21.53 47.61
N VAL A 742 22.64 20.35 47.91
CA VAL A 742 23.42 19.16 48.22
C VAL A 742 23.65 18.32 46.96
N GLU A 743 22.56 17.84 46.36
CA GLU A 743 22.54 17.12 45.08
C GLU A 743 21.09 16.96 44.59
N ALA A 744 20.92 16.52 43.35
CA ALA A 744 19.66 16.08 42.78
C ALA A 744 19.57 14.54 42.77
N ILE A 745 18.40 14.02 43.10
CA ILE A 745 18.11 12.59 43.18
C ILE A 745 16.87 12.22 42.36
N ASP A 746 16.74 10.92 42.09
CA ASP A 746 15.54 10.34 41.49
C ASP A 746 14.35 10.40 42.46
N PRO A 747 13.12 10.62 41.97
CA PRO A 747 11.91 10.46 42.78
C PRO A 747 11.64 9.02 43.24
N ASP A 748 12.34 8.02 42.70
CA ASP A 748 12.24 6.63 43.15
C ASP A 748 12.44 6.48 44.68
N GLY A 749 11.49 5.81 45.32
CA GLY A 749 11.47 5.63 46.78
C GLY A 749 10.69 6.70 47.55
N LEU A 750 10.04 7.65 46.87
CA LEU A 750 9.09 8.57 47.50
C LEU A 750 7.89 7.81 48.09
N THR A 751 7.69 7.94 49.40
CA THR A 751 6.52 7.39 50.08
C THR A 751 5.47 8.48 50.27
N HIS A 752 4.31 8.32 49.61
CA HIS A 752 3.14 9.16 49.84
C HIS A 752 2.54 8.90 51.22
N VAL A 753 2.36 9.97 52.00
CA VAL A 753 1.76 9.89 53.34
C VAL A 753 0.30 10.38 53.25
N PRO A 754 -0.70 9.51 53.54
CA PRO A 754 -2.11 9.90 53.51
C PRO A 754 -2.42 11.05 54.48
N GLY A 755 -3.24 12.01 54.05
CA GLY A 755 -3.68 13.14 54.90
C GLY A 755 -2.74 14.36 54.94
N ASN A 756 -1.68 14.37 54.14
CA ASN A 756 -0.80 15.53 54.01
C ASN A 756 -1.43 16.69 53.21
N ARG A 757 -0.91 17.91 53.43
CA ARG A 757 -1.28 19.11 52.66
C ARG A 757 -0.81 18.98 51.20
N ARG A 758 -1.49 19.67 50.29
CA ARG A 758 -1.24 19.62 48.83
C ARG A 758 0.21 19.91 48.40
N PHE A 759 0.93 20.77 49.13
CA PHE A 759 2.32 21.10 48.85
C PHE A 759 3.34 20.05 49.36
N VAL A 760 2.92 19.05 50.13
CA VAL A 760 3.80 17.96 50.59
C VAL A 760 3.50 16.72 49.77
N LYS A 761 4.42 16.36 48.87
CA LYS A 761 4.27 15.17 48.04
C LYS A 761 4.54 13.89 48.84
N GLY A 762 5.49 13.90 49.77
CA GLY A 762 5.78 12.72 50.58
C GLY A 762 7.06 12.82 51.40
N ARG A 763 7.63 11.66 51.73
CA ARG A 763 8.95 11.54 52.36
C ARG A 763 9.83 10.59 51.55
N ILE A 764 11.13 10.87 51.51
CA ILE A 764 12.14 10.03 50.88
C ILE A 764 13.27 9.76 51.88
N ILE A 765 13.86 8.57 51.87
CA ILE A 765 15.03 8.25 52.71
C ILE A 765 16.28 8.69 51.97
N TYR A 766 17.05 9.59 52.57
CA TYR A 766 18.32 10.07 52.03
C TYR A 766 19.40 9.95 53.11
N GLN A 767 20.47 9.20 52.83
CA GLN A 767 21.54 8.92 53.81
C GLN A 767 20.99 8.40 55.16
N ASP A 768 20.06 7.44 55.12
CA ASP A 768 19.36 6.86 56.28
C ASP A 768 18.49 7.84 57.10
N VAL A 769 18.27 9.06 56.62
CA VAL A 769 17.43 10.07 57.26
C VAL A 769 16.18 10.36 56.40
N PRO A 770 14.96 10.33 56.97
CA PRO A 770 13.75 10.68 56.22
C PRO A 770 13.68 12.19 55.97
N LEU A 771 13.63 12.59 54.70
CA LEU A 771 13.47 13.97 54.24
C LEU A 771 12.05 14.23 53.74
N LEU A 772 11.55 15.44 54.00
CA LEU A 772 10.29 15.92 53.46
C LEU A 772 10.47 16.35 52.01
N VAL A 773 9.56 15.96 51.12
CA VAL A 773 9.56 16.36 49.70
C VAL A 773 8.38 17.29 49.44
N VAL A 774 8.67 18.50 48.95
CA VAL A 774 7.69 19.57 48.75
C VAL A 774 7.57 19.99 47.29
N ASP A 775 6.37 20.41 46.89
CA ASP A 775 6.06 20.99 45.59
C ASP A 775 5.66 22.47 45.76
N ILE A 776 6.48 23.37 45.19
CA ILE A 776 6.29 24.82 45.29
C ILE A 776 5.37 25.39 44.21
N ARG A 777 4.75 24.57 43.34
CA ARG A 777 3.79 25.06 42.33
C ARG A 777 2.65 25.86 42.95
N SER A 778 2.16 25.41 44.09
CA SER A 778 1.14 26.12 44.87
C SER A 778 1.59 27.50 45.36
N LEU A 779 2.88 27.67 45.70
CA LEU A 779 3.48 28.95 46.09
C LEU A 779 3.70 29.87 44.88
N LEU A 780 3.91 29.30 43.69
CA LEU A 780 4.15 30.02 42.45
C LEU A 780 2.87 30.27 41.62
N GLU A 781 1.70 29.95 42.15
CA GLU A 781 0.40 30.00 41.45
C GLU A 781 0.38 29.21 40.13
N LEU A 782 1.11 28.10 40.09
CA LEU A 782 1.17 27.19 38.95
C LEU A 782 0.19 26.02 39.11
N PRO A 783 -0.38 25.49 38.01
CA PRO A 783 -1.27 24.33 38.07
C PRO A 783 -0.53 23.11 38.62
N GLU A 784 -1.21 22.32 39.46
CA GLU A 784 -0.65 21.07 39.97
C GLU A 784 -0.38 20.09 38.83
N LYS A 785 0.77 19.41 38.91
CA LYS A 785 1.19 18.35 38.00
C LYS A 785 1.41 17.07 38.79
N GLU A 786 1.00 15.93 38.25
CA GLU A 786 1.42 14.63 38.77
C GLU A 786 2.90 14.39 38.45
N MET A 787 3.59 13.65 39.31
CA MET A 787 4.99 13.31 39.07
C MET A 787 5.05 12.31 37.91
N ASP A 788 5.91 12.61 36.94
CA ASP A 788 6.18 11.77 35.78
C ASP A 788 7.63 11.26 35.81
N SER A 789 8.02 10.46 34.83
CA SER A 789 9.38 9.92 34.69
C SER A 789 10.45 11.00 34.47
N GLU A 790 10.06 12.24 34.16
CA GLU A 790 10.99 13.35 33.94
C GLU A 790 11.26 14.15 35.23
N THR A 791 10.41 13.97 36.25
CA THR A 791 10.45 14.72 37.51
C THR A 791 11.74 14.43 38.29
N GLN A 792 12.33 15.46 38.88
CA GLN A 792 13.57 15.38 39.66
C GLN A 792 13.35 15.93 41.07
N ILE A 793 14.16 15.51 42.04
CA ILE A 793 14.13 16.06 43.40
C ILE A 793 15.48 16.70 43.72
N ILE A 794 15.49 18.01 44.00
CA ILE A 794 16.68 18.72 44.46
C ILE A 794 16.73 18.69 45.99
N ILE A 795 17.80 18.18 46.58
CA ILE A 795 18.02 18.20 48.02
C ILE A 795 18.68 19.52 48.42
N LEU A 796 17.97 20.29 49.25
CA LEU A 796 18.37 21.61 49.73
C LEU A 796 18.72 21.56 51.21
N THR A 797 19.62 22.46 51.64
CA THR A 797 20.05 22.61 53.04
C THR A 797 19.80 24.02 53.56
N THR A 798 19.17 24.09 54.73
CA THR A 798 18.82 25.31 55.48
C THR A 798 19.44 25.23 56.86
N GLY A 799 20.69 25.67 57.00
CA GLY A 799 21.46 25.51 58.24
C GLY A 799 21.74 24.04 58.56
N LYS A 800 21.00 23.45 59.51
CA LYS A 800 21.11 22.04 59.92
C LYS A 800 20.04 21.11 59.34
N ASP A 801 18.95 21.67 58.81
CA ASP A 801 17.83 20.90 58.28
C ASP A 801 17.95 20.73 56.75
N ARG A 802 17.42 19.62 56.23
CA ARG A 802 17.39 19.31 54.79
C ARG A 802 15.97 19.00 54.34
N PHE A 803 15.65 19.32 53.10
CA PHE A 803 14.38 18.96 52.47
C PHE A 803 14.56 18.79 50.96
N GLY A 804 13.65 18.05 50.33
CA GLY A 804 13.62 17.83 48.88
C GLY A 804 12.62 18.77 48.20
N LEU A 805 13.02 19.36 47.08
CA LEU A 805 12.20 20.18 46.22
C LEU A 805 11.90 19.43 44.91
N VAL A 806 10.61 19.25 44.58
CA VAL A 806 10.19 18.66 43.31
C VAL A 806 10.33 19.67 42.18
N VAL A 807 11.00 19.28 41.10
CA VAL A 807 11.21 20.11 39.89
C VAL A 807 10.95 19.31 38.62
N ASP A 808 10.62 20.01 37.52
CA ASP A 808 10.34 19.36 36.23
C ASP A 808 11.62 19.00 35.46
N ALA A 809 12.66 19.82 35.55
CA ALA A 809 13.95 19.56 34.91
C ALA A 809 15.08 20.30 35.62
N LEU A 810 16.31 19.80 35.48
CA LEU A 810 17.52 20.48 35.92
C LEU A 810 18.07 21.33 34.75
N GLY A 811 18.67 22.47 35.06
CA GLY A 811 19.29 23.37 34.09
C GLY A 811 20.78 23.53 34.34
N GLU A 812 21.44 24.40 33.58
CA GLU A 812 22.86 24.69 33.77
C GLU A 812 23.15 25.40 35.12
N ILE A 813 24.41 25.40 35.53
CA ILE A 813 24.88 26.12 36.73
C ILE A 813 25.78 27.29 36.28
N PRO A 814 25.20 28.43 35.84
CA PRO A 814 25.98 29.57 35.39
C PRO A 814 26.72 30.25 36.53
N GLU A 815 27.96 30.67 36.24
CA GLU A 815 28.71 31.64 37.04
C GLU A 815 28.29 33.05 36.61
N VAL A 816 27.55 33.75 37.48
CA VAL A 816 27.01 35.07 37.21
C VAL A 816 27.85 36.14 37.93
N PRO A 817 28.46 37.10 37.22
CA PRO A 817 29.13 38.22 37.87
C PRO A 817 28.19 39.01 38.76
N ASN A 818 28.63 39.40 39.97
CA ASN A 818 27.79 40.17 40.90
C ASN A 818 27.26 41.49 40.31
N SER A 819 27.87 42.05 39.26
CA SER A 819 27.36 43.22 38.54
C SER A 819 26.00 42.99 37.86
N ARG A 820 25.63 41.73 37.58
CA ARG A 820 24.34 41.33 37.00
C ARG A 820 23.32 40.86 38.05
N VAL A 821 23.74 40.77 39.31
CA VAL A 821 22.90 40.30 40.42
C VAL A 821 22.28 41.51 41.12
N ASP A 822 20.96 41.61 41.10
CA ASP A 822 20.22 42.65 41.80
C ASP A 822 19.66 42.10 43.11
N ARG A 823 20.13 42.67 44.23
CA ARG A 823 19.72 42.33 45.61
C ARG A 823 18.94 43.47 46.28
N SER A 824 18.44 44.44 45.51
CA SER A 824 17.80 45.64 46.05
C SER A 824 16.55 45.29 46.89
N GLU A 825 16.45 45.87 48.11
CA GLU A 825 15.34 45.62 49.05
C GLU A 825 13.95 45.92 48.44
N HIS A 826 13.84 46.92 47.56
CA HIS A 826 12.60 47.30 46.87
C HIS A 826 12.05 46.25 45.89
N ILE A 827 12.88 45.31 45.41
CA ILE A 827 12.45 44.20 44.54
C ILE A 827 11.94 43.02 45.38
N LEU A 828 12.44 42.90 46.62
CA LEU A 828 12.17 41.79 47.54
C LEU A 828 10.92 42.00 48.41
N GLU A 829 10.35 43.21 48.42
CA GLU A 829 9.19 43.62 49.25
C GLU A 829 7.95 42.71 49.10
N ASN A 830 7.80 41.98 48.00
CA ASN A 830 6.64 41.11 47.72
C ASN A 830 6.91 39.60 47.75
N SER A 831 8.13 39.13 48.07
CA SER A 831 8.40 37.68 48.12
C SER A 831 9.43 37.31 49.19
N LYS A 832 8.97 36.68 50.28
CA LYS A 832 9.83 36.19 51.38
C LYS A 832 10.84 35.10 50.97
N TYR A 833 10.67 34.53 49.78
CA TYR A 833 11.41 33.38 49.28
C TYR A 833 12.34 33.69 48.10
N THR A 834 12.44 34.94 47.65
CA THR A 834 13.41 35.36 46.62
C THR A 834 14.67 35.88 47.28
N GLU A 835 15.84 35.47 46.79
CA GLU A 835 17.14 35.94 47.25
C GLU A 835 17.65 37.10 46.39
N CYS A 836 17.61 36.93 45.07
CA CYS A 836 18.06 37.95 44.12
C CYS A 836 17.45 37.72 42.73
N ILE A 837 17.59 38.74 41.87
CA ILE A 837 17.23 38.64 40.46
C ILE A 837 18.49 38.81 39.62
N VAL A 838 18.72 37.86 38.71
CA VAL A 838 19.81 37.92 37.74
C VAL A 838 19.31 38.56 36.45
N LYS A 839 19.93 39.67 36.06
CA LYS A 839 19.63 40.38 34.81
C LYS A 839 20.21 39.60 33.61
N PRO A 840 19.47 39.56 32.47
CA PRO A 840 19.95 38.91 31.25
C PRO A 840 21.26 39.52 30.76
N ASP A 841 22.03 38.75 30.00
CA ASP A 841 23.28 39.26 29.41
C ASP A 841 22.92 40.29 28.32
N PRO A 842 23.45 41.53 28.38
CA PRO A 842 23.20 42.54 27.36
C PRO A 842 23.65 42.14 25.95
N LYS A 843 24.50 41.12 25.80
CA LYS A 843 24.95 40.57 24.50
C LYS A 843 24.11 39.38 24.01
N SER A 844 23.24 38.80 24.83
CA SER A 844 22.38 37.69 24.40
C SER A 844 21.07 38.18 23.78
N GLY A 845 20.50 37.40 22.85
CA GLY A 845 19.18 37.66 22.28
C GLY A 845 18.00 37.42 23.24
N HIS A 846 18.25 36.89 24.44
CA HIS A 846 17.23 36.52 25.42
C HIS A 846 17.03 37.61 26.48
N LYS A 847 15.77 38.01 26.72
CA LYS A 847 15.39 39.08 27.66
C LYS A 847 14.81 38.58 28.99
N GLU A 848 14.81 37.27 29.23
CA GLU A 848 14.23 36.69 30.45
C GLU A 848 15.18 36.87 31.65
N MET A 849 14.61 37.23 32.80
CA MET A 849 15.33 37.36 34.07
C MET A 849 15.27 36.04 34.84
N LEU A 850 16.38 35.63 35.45
CA LEU A 850 16.42 34.43 36.29
C LEU A 850 16.19 34.83 37.75
N LEU A 851 15.17 34.24 38.37
CA LEU A 851 14.83 34.47 39.78
C LEU A 851 15.57 33.43 40.64
N VAL A 852 16.38 33.89 41.59
CA VAL A 852 17.10 33.00 42.51
C VAL A 852 16.35 32.95 43.84
N LEU A 853 16.00 31.75 44.28
CA LEU A 853 15.20 31.50 45.48
C LEU A 853 16.09 31.26 46.70
N LYS A 854 15.60 31.69 47.86
CA LYS A 854 16.20 31.41 49.17
C LYS A 854 15.50 30.23 49.85
N PRO A 855 16.17 29.10 50.10
CA PRO A 855 15.55 27.92 50.70
C PRO A 855 14.89 28.16 52.07
N ASP A 856 15.51 28.98 52.93
CA ASP A 856 14.92 29.35 54.24
C ASP A 856 13.57 30.05 54.07
N GLY A 857 13.47 30.91 53.05
CA GLY A 857 12.27 31.67 52.73
C GLY A 857 11.16 30.79 52.15
N ILE A 858 11.50 29.75 51.39
CA ILE A 858 10.55 28.74 50.89
C ILE A 858 9.91 28.01 52.07
N ILE A 859 10.71 27.50 53.02
CA ILE A 859 10.17 26.82 54.21
C ILE A 859 9.31 27.77 55.04
N ALA A 860 9.74 29.02 55.24
CA ALA A 860 8.97 30.00 56.00
C ALA A 860 7.62 30.30 55.33
N ALA A 861 7.59 30.48 54.01
CA ALA A 861 6.35 30.71 53.26
C ALA A 861 5.42 29.48 53.30
N LEU A 862 5.97 28.26 53.20
CA LEU A 862 5.19 27.03 53.34
C LEU A 862 4.67 26.83 54.77
N ARG A 863 5.40 27.29 55.80
CA ARG A 863 4.93 27.30 57.20
C ARG A 863 3.83 28.33 57.43
N ASP A 864 3.88 29.48 56.78
CA ASP A 864 2.79 30.48 56.83
C ASP A 864 1.50 29.97 56.15
N MET A 865 1.61 28.98 55.23
CA MET A 865 0.49 28.29 54.60
C MET A 865 -0.08 27.10 55.41
N LEU A 866 0.56 26.72 56.53
CA LEU A 866 0.07 25.71 57.48
C LEU A 866 -0.97 26.30 58.42
#